data_AF-A0A2E3V230-F1
#
_entry.id   AF-A0A2E3V230-F1
#
_cell.length_a   1.000
_cell.length_b   1.000
_cell.length_c   1.000
_cell.angle_alpha   90.00
_cell.angle_beta   90.00
_cell.angle_gamma   90.00
#
_symmetry.space_group_name_H-M   'P 1'
#
loop_
_entity.id
_entity.type
_entity.pdbx_description
1 polymer ?
#
loop_
_entity_poly.entity_id
_entity_poly.type
_entity_poly.pdbx_seq_one_letter_code
_entity_poly.pdbx_strand_id
1 'polypeptide(L)'
;MLLIFPVYSASPPPGEPEVGNDICSTWNSQNGICDDYQSNLDGSTFDEWIKSSIVVNVVNADSVSLTISTAVHELSRSDLDLEDLDLQGDSNFEDGIPADYIRNYLDLERNGFTIEERMISLIQTNMREYIEDNFDYTEDSLLNTISSIDFSSIGNLQCTYDNSQDSIDEVNGIMNDPFNPPLCFRGVFILTLNPDNLGIKENTGDLDRTIRGLLLMGGDVESSFNAKALPGHYVELTVSPPDYSTAFGVENPGILLTKNNPNQLPQNYGHLSLDNTVPENINSDLSENLVMRIKNRDPSLILSIDDHQPSLSIDVFIDARESSNTEIEMILSIHYLTSDALNNWLVDFEDDEMNIPIITSDGIRMLDYELEEDLSPLIQGIPIGEISTGFSELFGTQIDFIQPIFSSSDDSGGLDFRHQNGETCNEMLEVRYCLDDETPMSGNYPIYIQSSSQPVQVQMSNIIQNILGSSLGDVSTLDFSIVNDEDFAAMMSVVEVNFSSNSGWLQEILPEDFPNTNINLELLLPEWIRSTNQEDRSIVINSLFHEDENYESGFEGTRIFDWQHPICLNSVPCEDSSDDLICSSKQATCITSKAEFFIDNIAINELSGEINIDFDAEIILSIHRLNIDLGEENIELQPIPSDLIRRAIAIGDRKPPSFGNQINSEGGLLGGSEIKAPLDFGNGKMINMTISNSGMSQFAEDLNEIFPSVISDNELSNFALDFGFGKYDLNTNLVRTPFQFNPEIYQIPETITPSDLNPINFSASIKNAEMSLSSLDNQLNLDVHRSSYGSSQYLFQWPFGNPITSDFGITFENSQIQQQIFPIMEYTIFGTIRTSSYIVMHMPDEIRFSSFESSKGLGDISEVEGRQIITYLTPVCPDSQTWYDCKKNADLVTFSLEYSWSFIFVELIPYIILLISLLAMFSVRVRRRRKEKRLLKIQKQELLQSELTEVAAVEVFGSMDSPVVVANESYFEKDDNENDNTS
;
A
#
# COMPACT_ATOMS: atom_id res chain seq x y z
N MET A 1 -125.62 4.19 19.46
CA MET A 1 -126.91 3.48 19.57
C MET A 1 -127.13 2.75 18.26
N LEU A 2 -127.24 1.41 18.33
CA LEU A 2 -127.52 0.44 17.24
C LEU A 2 -126.48 0.31 16.10
N LEU A 3 -126.16 -0.84 15.49
CA LEU A 3 -126.20 -2.30 15.74
C LEU A 3 -126.03 -2.95 14.34
N ILE A 4 -125.34 -4.12 14.27
CA ILE A 4 -125.54 -5.25 13.31
C ILE A 4 -124.62 -5.36 12.06
N PHE A 5 -123.75 -6.40 12.10
CA PHE A 5 -123.10 -7.20 11.02
C PHE A 5 -124.14 -7.94 10.11
N PRO A 6 -123.85 -8.71 9.00
CA PRO A 6 -122.57 -9.33 8.54
C PRO A 6 -122.28 -9.39 7.00
N VAL A 7 -121.03 -9.78 6.68
CA VAL A 7 -120.47 -10.68 5.62
C VAL A 7 -120.93 -10.54 4.15
N TYR A 8 -119.97 -10.28 3.24
CA TYR A 8 -119.56 -11.22 2.16
C TYR A 8 -118.25 -10.78 1.49
N SER A 9 -117.42 -11.79 1.23
CA SER A 9 -116.22 -11.80 0.40
C SER A 9 -116.40 -11.02 -0.91
N ALA A 10 -115.41 -10.20 -1.23
CA ALA A 10 -115.19 -9.65 -2.56
C ALA A 10 -113.76 -10.04 -2.96
N SER A 11 -113.66 -10.93 -3.96
CA SER A 11 -112.43 -11.14 -4.73
C SER A 11 -111.96 -9.82 -5.36
N PRO A 12 -110.65 -9.53 -5.43
CA PRO A 12 -110.11 -8.48 -6.28
C PRO A 12 -109.98 -8.94 -7.75
N PRO A 13 -109.65 -8.03 -8.70
CA PRO A 13 -109.78 -8.22 -10.16
C PRO A 13 -108.54 -8.87 -10.81
N PRO A 14 -108.63 -9.40 -12.06
CA PRO A 14 -107.61 -10.28 -12.64
C PRO A 14 -106.46 -9.51 -13.29
N GLY A 15 -105.22 -9.94 -13.06
CA GLY A 15 -104.07 -9.33 -13.74
C GLY A 15 -102.65 -9.84 -13.45
N GLU A 16 -102.36 -10.56 -12.37
CA GLU A 16 -101.07 -11.20 -12.03
C GLU A 16 -101.37 -12.49 -11.23
N PRO A 17 -100.48 -13.51 -11.15
CA PRO A 17 -100.82 -14.74 -10.42
C PRO A 17 -101.07 -14.40 -8.95
N GLU A 18 -102.30 -14.59 -8.48
CA GLU A 18 -102.59 -14.66 -7.04
C GLU A 18 -101.72 -15.79 -6.47
N VAL A 19 -101.06 -15.53 -5.33
CA VAL A 19 -100.34 -16.56 -4.59
C VAL A 19 -101.34 -17.69 -4.30
N GLY A 20 -100.97 -18.93 -4.64
CA GLY A 20 -101.81 -20.11 -4.42
C GLY A 20 -101.74 -20.67 -3.00
N ASN A 21 -100.69 -20.31 -2.25
CA ASN A 21 -100.38 -20.82 -0.93
C ASN A 21 -100.96 -19.97 0.20
N ASP A 22 -101.98 -20.49 0.89
CA ASP A 22 -102.59 -19.86 2.07
C ASP A 22 -101.89 -20.25 3.39
N ILE A 23 -100.77 -20.99 3.39
CA ILE A 23 -100.19 -21.53 4.64
C ILE A 23 -99.83 -20.44 5.65
N CYS A 24 -99.28 -19.32 5.17
CA CYS A 24 -98.90 -18.17 6.02
C CYS A 24 -100.07 -17.45 6.69
N SER A 25 -101.30 -17.66 6.19
CA SER A 25 -102.53 -17.13 6.80
C SER A 25 -103.28 -18.17 7.64
N THR A 26 -102.92 -19.46 7.55
CA THR A 26 -103.71 -20.57 8.11
C THR A 26 -102.97 -21.40 9.17
N TRP A 27 -101.64 -21.50 9.13
CA TRP A 27 -100.84 -22.26 10.07
C TRP A 27 -100.22 -21.33 11.12
N ASN A 28 -100.64 -21.44 12.39
CA ASN A 28 -100.14 -20.64 13.54
C ASN A 28 -100.06 -19.10 13.35
N SER A 29 -100.63 -18.56 12.27
CA SER A 29 -100.83 -17.13 11.97
C SER A 29 -102.27 -16.89 11.52
N GLN A 30 -102.76 -15.64 11.58
CA GLN A 30 -104.14 -15.28 11.23
C GLN A 30 -104.26 -14.35 10.02
N ASN A 31 -103.17 -13.67 9.63
CA ASN A 31 -103.19 -12.62 8.61
C ASN A 31 -101.91 -12.58 7.74
N GLY A 32 -101.02 -13.58 7.84
CA GLY A 32 -99.76 -13.59 7.07
C GLY A 32 -99.98 -13.88 5.59
N ILE A 33 -99.16 -13.26 4.74
CA ILE A 33 -99.12 -13.48 3.29
C ILE A 33 -97.68 -13.85 2.96
N CYS A 34 -97.49 -14.92 2.20
CA CYS A 34 -96.16 -15.33 1.71
C CYS A 34 -96.28 -15.75 0.26
N ASP A 35 -95.20 -15.64 -0.49
CA ASP A 35 -95.07 -16.11 -1.87
C ASP A 35 -95.10 -17.65 -1.98
N ASP A 36 -95.42 -18.15 -3.17
CA ASP A 36 -95.53 -19.57 -3.46
C ASP A 36 -94.16 -20.23 -3.50
N TYR A 37 -94.00 -21.31 -2.73
CA TYR A 37 -92.79 -22.13 -2.82
C TYR A 37 -92.66 -22.81 -4.18
N GLN A 38 -91.50 -22.61 -4.82
CA GLN A 38 -91.08 -23.32 -6.03
C GLN A 38 -89.59 -23.69 -5.93
N SER A 39 -89.26 -24.98 -5.99
CA SER A 39 -87.88 -25.49 -5.88
C SER A 39 -86.94 -24.98 -7.00
N ASN A 40 -87.46 -24.41 -8.09
CA ASN A 40 -86.64 -23.84 -9.16
C ASN A 40 -86.18 -22.39 -8.88
N LEU A 41 -86.75 -21.73 -7.86
CA LEU A 41 -86.35 -20.40 -7.38
C LEU A 41 -85.30 -20.50 -6.28
N ASP A 42 -85.17 -21.67 -5.66
CA ASP A 42 -84.10 -21.96 -4.73
C ASP A 42 -82.73 -21.91 -5.43
N GLY A 43 -81.83 -21.09 -4.88
CA GLY A 43 -80.46 -20.93 -5.35
C GLY A 43 -79.47 -21.90 -4.71
N SER A 44 -79.91 -22.74 -3.78
CA SER A 44 -79.14 -23.80 -3.16
C SER A 44 -79.69 -25.19 -3.49
N THR A 45 -78.91 -26.23 -3.21
CA THR A 45 -79.38 -27.63 -3.18
C THR A 45 -79.41 -28.20 -1.76
N PHE A 46 -79.28 -27.34 -0.75
CA PHE A 46 -79.23 -27.64 0.68
C PHE A 46 -80.40 -26.97 1.40
N ASP A 47 -80.60 -27.28 2.69
CA ASP A 47 -81.63 -26.67 3.53
C ASP A 47 -81.25 -25.27 4.05
N GLU A 48 -80.13 -24.73 3.59
CA GLU A 48 -79.66 -23.38 3.90
C GLU A 48 -79.23 -22.65 2.63
N TRP A 49 -79.60 -21.38 2.54
CA TRP A 49 -79.10 -20.50 1.51
C TRP A 49 -78.69 -19.16 2.10
N ILE A 50 -77.38 -18.99 2.28
CA ILE A 50 -76.78 -17.83 2.96
C ILE A 50 -75.69 -17.22 2.09
N LYS A 51 -75.68 -15.89 1.98
CA LYS A 51 -74.61 -15.14 1.32
C LYS A 51 -73.95 -14.18 2.29
N SER A 52 -72.65 -14.29 2.49
CA SER A 52 -71.88 -13.47 3.42
C SER A 52 -70.80 -12.67 2.71
N SER A 53 -70.73 -11.38 3.01
CA SER A 53 -69.66 -10.47 2.62
C SER A 53 -68.83 -10.12 3.86
N ILE A 54 -67.56 -10.48 3.81
CA ILE A 54 -66.60 -10.34 4.89
C ILE A 54 -65.55 -9.32 4.45
N VAL A 55 -65.48 -8.21 5.16
CA VAL A 55 -64.53 -7.13 4.88
C VAL A 55 -63.60 -6.97 6.06
N VAL A 56 -62.33 -7.32 5.83
CA VAL A 56 -61.22 -7.17 6.77
C VAL A 56 -60.47 -5.89 6.41
N ASN A 57 -60.44 -4.93 7.32
CA ASN A 57 -59.55 -3.76 7.20
C ASN A 57 -58.48 -3.88 8.27
N VAL A 58 -57.25 -4.16 7.86
CA VAL A 58 -56.10 -4.16 8.77
C VAL A 58 -55.79 -2.72 9.12
N VAL A 59 -55.79 -2.38 10.41
CA VAL A 59 -55.55 -1.01 10.89
C VAL A 59 -54.05 -0.81 11.11
N ASN A 60 -53.42 -1.77 11.76
CA ASN A 60 -51.98 -1.87 12.04
C ASN A 60 -51.62 -3.35 12.23
N ALA A 61 -50.35 -3.67 12.48
CA ALA A 61 -49.91 -5.06 12.65
C ALA A 61 -50.63 -5.83 13.78
N ASP A 62 -51.13 -5.13 14.80
CA ASP A 62 -51.75 -5.76 15.98
C ASP A 62 -53.28 -5.76 15.94
N SER A 63 -53.91 -4.95 15.07
CA SER A 63 -55.36 -4.72 15.12
C SER A 63 -56.03 -4.68 13.76
N VAL A 64 -57.20 -5.31 13.72
CA VAL A 64 -58.01 -5.50 12.52
C VAL A 64 -59.45 -5.11 12.81
N SER A 65 -60.07 -4.39 11.87
CA SER A 65 -61.49 -4.08 11.86
C SER A 65 -62.21 -5.01 10.88
N LEU A 66 -62.95 -5.97 11.41
CA LEU A 66 -63.73 -6.95 10.65
C LEU A 66 -65.20 -6.52 10.55
N THR A 67 -65.75 -6.52 9.35
CA THR A 67 -67.19 -6.31 9.12
C THR A 67 -67.75 -7.51 8.38
N ILE A 68 -68.69 -8.21 9.02
CA ILE A 68 -69.41 -9.34 8.41
C ILE A 68 -70.83 -8.87 8.10
N SER A 69 -71.24 -8.98 6.85
CA SER A 69 -72.61 -8.71 6.41
C SER A 69 -73.20 -9.97 5.78
N THR A 70 -74.32 -10.46 6.31
CA THR A 70 -74.90 -11.74 5.90
C THR A 70 -76.33 -11.54 5.42
N ALA A 71 -76.64 -12.06 4.24
CA ALA A 71 -77.98 -12.17 3.66
C ALA A 71 -78.47 -13.62 3.77
N VAL A 72 -79.62 -13.80 4.40
CA VAL A 72 -80.26 -15.10 4.62
C VAL A 72 -81.46 -15.20 3.69
N HIS A 73 -81.39 -16.14 2.74
CA HIS A 73 -82.48 -16.47 1.83
C HIS A 73 -83.29 -17.67 2.33
N GLU A 74 -82.65 -18.60 3.03
CA GLU A 74 -83.26 -19.81 3.58
C GLU A 74 -82.43 -20.35 4.77
N LEU A 75 -83.10 -20.94 5.76
CA LEU A 75 -82.48 -21.62 6.92
C LEU A 75 -83.08 -23.00 7.16
N SER A 76 -82.32 -23.88 7.82
CA SER A 76 -82.78 -25.23 8.16
C SER A 76 -84.04 -25.19 9.02
N ARG A 77 -84.97 -26.10 8.71
CA ARG A 77 -86.18 -26.33 9.51
C ARG A 77 -85.86 -26.72 10.94
N SER A 78 -84.78 -27.48 11.11
CA SER A 78 -84.36 -28.00 12.41
C SER A 78 -83.83 -26.89 13.32
N ASP A 79 -83.08 -25.94 12.76
CA ASP A 79 -82.50 -24.81 13.51
C ASP A 79 -83.56 -23.80 13.96
N LEU A 80 -84.64 -23.64 13.17
CA LEU A 80 -85.76 -22.76 13.51
C LEU A 80 -86.88 -23.43 14.34
N ASP A 81 -86.79 -24.74 14.62
CA ASP A 81 -87.84 -25.53 15.30
C ASP A 81 -89.19 -25.50 14.52
N LEU A 82 -89.09 -25.59 13.18
CA LEU A 82 -90.20 -25.49 12.21
C LEU A 82 -90.39 -26.77 11.37
N GLU A 83 -89.98 -27.94 11.88
CA GLU A 83 -90.10 -29.23 11.18
C GLU A 83 -91.56 -29.60 10.81
N ASP A 84 -92.55 -29.09 11.54
CA ASP A 84 -93.98 -29.34 11.34
C ASP A 84 -94.66 -28.40 10.34
N LEU A 85 -93.95 -27.42 9.78
CA LEU A 85 -94.48 -26.46 8.80
C LEU A 85 -94.48 -27.07 7.39
N ASP A 86 -95.63 -27.22 6.75
CA ASP A 86 -95.73 -27.66 5.34
C ASP A 86 -95.72 -26.43 4.42
N LEU A 87 -94.63 -26.21 3.67
CA LEU A 87 -94.51 -25.05 2.77
C LEU A 87 -95.38 -25.17 1.52
N GLN A 88 -96.06 -26.32 1.29
CA GLN A 88 -96.85 -26.61 0.09
C GLN A 88 -96.00 -26.54 -1.19
N GLY A 89 -96.64 -26.45 -2.37
CA GLY A 89 -95.93 -26.43 -3.66
C GLY A 89 -95.24 -27.75 -4.02
N ASP A 90 -94.00 -27.67 -4.49
CA ASP A 90 -93.10 -28.81 -4.73
C ASP A 90 -92.07 -29.03 -3.60
N SER A 91 -92.23 -28.35 -2.46
CA SER A 91 -91.36 -28.52 -1.29
C SER A 91 -91.39 -29.94 -0.70
N ASN A 92 -90.29 -30.31 -0.05
CA ASN A 92 -90.15 -31.54 0.72
C ASN A 92 -89.53 -31.26 2.11
N PHE A 93 -89.40 -32.29 2.95
CA PHE A 93 -88.90 -32.15 4.33
C PHE A 93 -87.39 -31.91 4.46
N GLU A 94 -86.64 -32.10 3.37
CA GLU A 94 -85.21 -31.80 3.29
C GLU A 94 -84.94 -30.37 2.79
N ASP A 95 -85.98 -29.63 2.35
CA ASP A 95 -85.84 -28.23 1.96
C ASP A 95 -85.85 -27.34 3.21
N GLY A 96 -85.21 -26.18 3.18
CA GLY A 96 -85.21 -25.22 4.29
C GLY A 96 -86.49 -24.40 4.35
N ILE A 97 -86.49 -23.37 5.20
CA ILE A 97 -87.54 -22.37 5.33
C ILE A 97 -87.10 -21.07 4.66
N PRO A 98 -87.77 -20.62 3.58
CA PRO A 98 -87.42 -19.38 2.89
C PRO A 98 -87.62 -18.12 3.74
N ALA A 99 -86.89 -17.07 3.42
CA ALA A 99 -86.86 -15.81 4.17
C ALA A 99 -88.23 -15.16 4.38
N ASP A 100 -89.15 -15.31 3.42
CA ASP A 100 -90.53 -14.82 3.50
C ASP A 100 -91.34 -15.52 4.60
N TYR A 101 -91.21 -16.84 4.67
CA TYR A 101 -91.82 -17.63 5.73
C TYR A 101 -91.18 -17.32 7.09
N ILE A 102 -89.86 -17.10 7.13
CA ILE A 102 -89.18 -16.69 8.38
C ILE A 102 -89.72 -15.35 8.88
N ARG A 103 -89.86 -14.34 8.02
CA ARG A 103 -90.39 -13.00 8.37
C ARG A 103 -91.81 -13.07 8.93
N ASN A 104 -92.67 -13.88 8.32
CA ASN A 104 -94.05 -14.05 8.78
C ASN A 104 -94.12 -14.68 10.20
N TYR A 105 -93.17 -15.54 10.56
CA TYR A 105 -93.17 -16.27 11.84
C TYR A 105 -92.16 -15.78 12.88
N LEU A 106 -91.52 -14.61 12.73
CA LEU A 106 -90.50 -14.10 13.67
C LEU A 106 -90.95 -14.11 15.14
N ASP A 107 -92.18 -13.67 15.40
CA ASP A 107 -92.79 -13.58 16.74
C ASP A 107 -93.29 -14.94 17.30
N LEU A 108 -93.21 -16.03 16.51
CA LEU A 108 -93.71 -17.33 16.93
C LEU A 108 -92.79 -17.91 18.01
N GLU A 109 -93.35 -18.21 19.18
CA GLU A 109 -92.60 -18.78 20.30
C GLU A 109 -92.68 -20.31 20.29
N ARG A 110 -91.52 -20.97 20.25
CA ARG A 110 -91.38 -22.44 20.33
C ARG A 110 -90.32 -22.81 21.37
N ASN A 111 -90.71 -23.65 22.34
CA ASN A 111 -89.84 -24.11 23.42
C ASN A 111 -89.20 -22.97 24.26
N GLY A 112 -89.90 -21.83 24.40
CA GLY A 112 -89.48 -20.70 25.24
C GLY A 112 -88.55 -19.68 24.57
N PHE A 113 -88.30 -19.81 23.27
CA PHE A 113 -87.57 -18.85 22.44
C PHE A 113 -88.42 -18.47 21.23
N THR A 114 -88.31 -17.23 20.76
CA THR A 114 -88.91 -16.83 19.47
C THR A 114 -88.07 -17.34 18.30
N ILE A 115 -88.67 -17.42 17.11
CA ILE A 115 -87.94 -17.76 15.88
C ILE A 115 -86.89 -16.70 15.58
N GLU A 116 -87.18 -15.42 15.86
CA GLU A 116 -86.20 -14.33 15.80
C GLU A 116 -84.97 -14.62 16.68
N GLU A 117 -85.16 -15.02 17.95
CA GLU A 117 -84.05 -15.32 18.87
C GLU A 117 -83.20 -16.51 18.38
N ARG A 118 -83.84 -17.55 17.82
CA ARG A 118 -83.14 -18.71 17.24
C ARG A 118 -82.32 -18.34 16.02
N MET A 119 -82.91 -17.58 15.09
CA MET A 119 -82.23 -17.09 13.90
C MET A 119 -81.03 -16.21 14.27
N ILE A 120 -81.20 -15.24 15.18
CA ILE A 120 -80.10 -14.38 15.62
C ILE A 120 -78.98 -15.22 16.25
N SER A 121 -79.31 -16.20 17.09
CA SER A 121 -78.33 -17.10 17.70
C SER A 121 -77.56 -17.95 16.68
N LEU A 122 -78.22 -18.43 15.63
CA LEU A 122 -77.60 -19.18 14.54
C LEU A 122 -76.60 -18.29 13.77
N ILE A 123 -77.04 -17.10 13.38
CA ILE A 123 -76.21 -16.14 12.64
C ILE A 123 -75.00 -15.70 13.47
N GLN A 124 -75.17 -15.45 14.77
CA GLN A 124 -74.06 -15.16 15.67
C GLN A 124 -73.07 -16.33 15.81
N THR A 125 -73.56 -17.58 15.78
CA THR A 125 -72.71 -18.77 15.83
C THR A 125 -71.88 -18.90 14.56
N ASN A 126 -72.51 -18.73 13.38
CA ASN A 126 -71.81 -18.77 12.09
C ASN A 126 -70.78 -17.63 11.97
N MET A 127 -71.10 -16.43 12.44
CA MET A 127 -70.15 -15.32 12.49
C MET A 127 -68.98 -15.58 13.43
N ARG A 128 -69.21 -16.25 14.57
CA ARG A 128 -68.16 -16.60 15.54
C ARG A 128 -67.22 -17.65 14.98
N GLU A 129 -67.73 -18.68 14.30
CA GLU A 129 -66.90 -19.72 13.68
C GLU A 129 -65.89 -19.10 12.70
N TYR A 130 -66.33 -18.17 11.85
CA TYR A 130 -65.42 -17.46 10.94
C TYR A 130 -64.32 -16.65 11.67
N ILE A 131 -64.66 -16.03 12.81
CA ILE A 131 -63.71 -15.25 13.60
C ILE A 131 -62.68 -16.18 14.25
N GLU A 132 -63.13 -17.28 14.85
CA GLU A 132 -62.26 -18.28 15.49
C GLU A 132 -61.33 -18.98 14.50
N ASP A 133 -61.72 -19.08 13.22
CA ASP A 133 -60.86 -19.65 12.15
C ASP A 133 -59.69 -18.72 11.76
N ASN A 134 -59.74 -17.42 12.06
CA ASN A 134 -58.75 -16.42 11.64
C ASN A 134 -58.11 -15.60 12.78
N PHE A 135 -58.72 -15.58 13.98
CA PHE A 135 -58.36 -14.69 15.09
C PHE A 135 -58.58 -15.35 16.46
N ASP A 136 -57.70 -15.05 17.43
CA ASP A 136 -57.68 -15.70 18.75
C ASP A 136 -58.63 -15.10 19.82
N TYR A 137 -59.38 -14.03 19.51
CA TYR A 137 -60.22 -13.31 20.47
C TYR A 137 -61.62 -12.99 19.93
N THR A 138 -62.66 -13.18 20.75
CA THR A 138 -64.06 -12.83 20.42
C THR A 138 -64.69 -12.01 21.55
N GLU A 139 -65.03 -10.75 21.28
CA GLU A 139 -65.99 -9.98 22.08
C GLU A 139 -67.42 -10.15 21.50
N ASP A 140 -68.44 -10.09 22.36
CA ASP A 140 -69.84 -10.12 21.93
C ASP A 140 -70.14 -8.89 21.03
N SER A 141 -70.51 -9.12 19.77
CA SER A 141 -70.83 -8.05 18.83
C SER A 141 -72.28 -7.61 18.86
N LEU A 142 -72.50 -6.35 18.48
CA LEU A 142 -73.82 -5.81 18.22
C LEU A 142 -74.24 -6.18 16.78
N LEU A 143 -75.06 -7.22 16.66
CA LEU A 143 -75.73 -7.56 15.41
C LEU A 143 -76.81 -6.53 15.10
N ASN A 144 -76.77 -5.91 13.92
CA ASN A 144 -77.79 -4.96 13.47
C ASN A 144 -78.42 -5.43 12.17
N THR A 145 -79.73 -5.24 12.01
CA THR A 145 -80.44 -5.45 10.74
C THR A 145 -80.11 -4.32 9.76
N ILE A 146 -79.88 -4.64 8.49
CA ILE A 146 -79.54 -3.67 7.43
C ILE A 146 -80.45 -3.85 6.21
N SER A 147 -80.64 -2.78 5.44
CA SER A 147 -81.52 -2.77 4.27
C SER A 147 -80.83 -3.16 2.95
N SER A 148 -79.51 -3.28 2.94
CA SER A 148 -78.75 -3.65 1.74
C SER A 148 -77.32 -4.09 2.04
N ILE A 149 -76.81 -5.06 1.27
CA ILE A 149 -75.42 -5.51 1.28
C ILE A 149 -74.81 -5.27 -0.09
N ASP A 150 -73.60 -4.72 -0.14
CA ASP A 150 -72.86 -4.52 -1.38
C ASP A 150 -71.82 -5.64 -1.54
N PHE A 151 -72.07 -6.56 -2.47
CA PHE A 151 -71.11 -7.62 -2.82
C PHE A 151 -70.20 -7.15 -3.94
N SER A 152 -68.91 -7.49 -3.86
CA SER A 152 -67.94 -7.05 -4.86
C SER A 152 -68.14 -7.78 -6.20
N SER A 153 -68.64 -9.02 -6.20
CA SER A 153 -68.82 -9.82 -7.42
C SER A 153 -70.23 -9.74 -8.00
N ILE A 154 -71.25 -9.61 -7.14
CA ILE A 154 -72.67 -9.72 -7.52
C ILE A 154 -73.41 -8.36 -7.48
N GLY A 155 -72.82 -7.36 -6.83
CA GLY A 155 -73.38 -6.02 -6.69
C GLY A 155 -74.33 -5.87 -5.50
N ASN A 156 -75.09 -4.78 -5.50
CA ASN A 156 -75.94 -4.40 -4.37
C ASN A 156 -77.21 -5.27 -4.25
N LEU A 157 -77.34 -5.97 -3.13
CA LEU A 157 -78.47 -6.81 -2.75
C LEU A 157 -79.34 -6.09 -1.73
N GLN A 158 -80.63 -5.93 -2.05
CA GLN A 158 -81.62 -5.23 -1.21
C GLN A 158 -82.32 -6.22 -0.28
N CYS A 159 -82.59 -5.79 0.96
CA CYS A 159 -83.11 -6.64 2.01
C CYS A 159 -84.30 -5.99 2.72
N THR A 160 -85.21 -6.80 3.24
CA THR A 160 -86.29 -6.32 4.13
C THR A 160 -86.35 -7.18 5.38
N TYR A 161 -86.66 -6.55 6.51
CA TYR A 161 -87.02 -7.22 7.76
C TYR A 161 -88.52 -7.07 8.04
N ASP A 162 -89.22 -6.23 7.27
CA ASP A 162 -90.65 -5.95 7.40
C ASP A 162 -91.45 -7.05 6.70
N ASN A 163 -92.38 -7.67 7.43
CA ASN A 163 -93.26 -8.77 7.00
C ASN A 163 -94.54 -8.30 6.29
N SER A 164 -94.56 -7.05 5.85
CA SER A 164 -95.67 -6.45 5.11
C SER A 164 -95.24 -5.92 3.73
N GLN A 165 -94.00 -6.24 3.34
CA GLN A 165 -93.34 -5.75 2.13
C GLN A 165 -92.49 -6.83 1.47
N ASP A 166 -92.89 -8.09 1.64
CA ASP A 166 -92.07 -9.26 1.30
C ASP A 166 -92.69 -10.17 0.26
N SER A 167 -93.99 -10.05 -0.04
CA SER A 167 -94.67 -10.84 -1.07
C SER A 167 -95.26 -10.00 -2.20
N ILE A 168 -95.57 -10.66 -3.33
CA ILE A 168 -96.20 -10.02 -4.51
C ILE A 168 -97.60 -9.45 -4.19
N ASP A 169 -98.34 -10.11 -3.30
CA ASP A 169 -99.71 -9.74 -2.92
C ASP A 169 -99.76 -8.56 -1.94
N GLU A 170 -98.61 -8.18 -1.36
CA GLU A 170 -98.47 -7.03 -0.49
C GLU A 170 -97.94 -5.79 -1.23
N VAL A 171 -96.96 -5.97 -2.11
CA VAL A 171 -96.31 -4.87 -2.85
C VAL A 171 -96.29 -5.13 -4.36
N ASN A 172 -97.00 -4.26 -5.10
CA ASN A 172 -97.07 -4.32 -6.55
C ASN A 172 -95.69 -4.09 -7.21
N GLY A 173 -95.22 -5.06 -8.00
CA GLY A 173 -93.96 -5.00 -8.76
C GLY A 173 -92.84 -5.88 -8.22
N ILE A 174 -93.07 -6.63 -7.13
CA ILE A 174 -92.19 -7.71 -6.66
C ILE A 174 -92.53 -9.01 -7.42
N MET A 175 -91.56 -9.92 -7.62
CA MET A 175 -91.82 -11.23 -8.23
C MET A 175 -92.30 -12.19 -7.14
N ASN A 176 -93.18 -13.14 -7.49
CA ASN A 176 -93.58 -14.23 -6.60
C ASN A 176 -92.36 -15.17 -6.37
N ASP A 177 -91.58 -14.88 -5.34
CA ASP A 177 -90.31 -15.55 -5.00
C ASP A 177 -90.08 -15.53 -3.48
N PRO A 178 -90.34 -16.65 -2.77
CA PRO A 178 -90.29 -16.68 -1.31
C PRO A 178 -88.89 -16.56 -0.72
N PHE A 179 -87.84 -16.65 -1.55
CA PHE A 179 -86.44 -16.49 -1.12
C PHE A 179 -85.96 -15.04 -1.21
N ASN A 180 -86.70 -14.16 -1.89
CA ASN A 180 -86.31 -12.77 -2.14
C ASN A 180 -87.46 -11.80 -1.81
N PRO A 181 -87.22 -10.69 -1.10
CA PRO A 181 -85.93 -10.21 -0.58
C PRO A 181 -85.41 -11.03 0.62
N PRO A 182 -84.09 -11.15 0.82
CA PRO A 182 -83.51 -11.84 1.99
C PRO A 182 -83.53 -10.99 3.28
N LEU A 183 -83.26 -11.65 4.40
CA LEU A 183 -83.01 -11.04 5.71
C LEU A 183 -81.52 -10.70 5.85
N CYS A 184 -81.18 -9.43 6.12
CA CYS A 184 -79.78 -9.00 6.16
C CYS A 184 -79.33 -8.46 7.52
N PHE A 185 -78.15 -8.90 7.93
CA PHE A 185 -77.53 -8.58 9.21
C PHE A 185 -76.11 -8.09 9.01
N ARG A 186 -75.64 -7.23 9.92
CA ARG A 186 -74.26 -6.75 9.96
C ARG A 186 -73.70 -6.78 11.38
N GLY A 187 -72.54 -7.41 11.51
CA GLY A 187 -71.67 -7.34 12.69
C GLY A 187 -70.39 -6.58 12.36
N VAL A 188 -69.91 -5.77 13.31
CA VAL A 188 -68.61 -5.09 13.24
C VAL A 188 -67.81 -5.49 14.47
N PHE A 189 -66.59 -5.95 14.25
CA PHE A 189 -65.69 -6.48 15.27
C PHE A 189 -64.34 -5.77 15.17
N ILE A 190 -63.72 -5.48 16.31
CA ILE A 190 -62.34 -5.01 16.38
C ILE A 190 -61.56 -6.14 17.05
N LEU A 191 -60.61 -6.72 16.32
CA LEU A 191 -59.91 -7.94 16.69
C LEU A 191 -58.42 -7.67 16.81
N THR A 192 -57.74 -8.45 17.65
CA THR A 192 -56.27 -8.50 17.68
C THR A 192 -55.82 -9.48 16.62
N LEU A 193 -54.88 -9.07 15.77
CA LEU A 193 -54.35 -9.92 14.70
C LEU A 193 -53.26 -10.84 15.27
N ASN A 194 -53.27 -12.11 14.86
CA ASN A 194 -52.16 -13.00 15.16
C ASN A 194 -50.95 -12.64 14.25
N PRO A 195 -49.75 -12.38 14.81
CA PRO A 195 -48.54 -12.10 14.05
C PRO A 195 -48.23 -13.11 12.94
N ASP A 196 -48.54 -14.40 13.16
CA ASP A 196 -48.30 -15.48 12.20
C ASP A 196 -49.08 -15.26 10.90
N ASN A 197 -50.24 -14.59 10.94
CA ASN A 197 -51.02 -14.27 9.73
C ASN A 197 -50.36 -13.20 8.84
N LEU A 198 -49.34 -12.51 9.36
CA LEU A 198 -48.47 -11.57 8.62
C LEU A 198 -47.07 -12.14 8.40
N GLY A 199 -46.87 -13.44 8.64
CA GLY A 199 -45.59 -14.11 8.48
C GLY A 199 -44.48 -13.62 9.40
N ILE A 200 -44.83 -13.17 10.61
CA ILE A 200 -43.89 -12.73 11.64
C ILE A 200 -44.09 -13.59 12.88
N LYS A 201 -43.00 -14.16 13.40
CA LYS A 201 -43.02 -14.98 14.62
C LYS A 201 -43.49 -14.14 15.82
N GLU A 202 -44.30 -14.73 16.71
CA GLU A 202 -44.69 -14.10 17.98
C GLU A 202 -43.45 -13.60 18.75
N ASN A 203 -43.30 -12.28 18.87
CA ASN A 203 -42.14 -11.62 19.45
C ASN A 203 -42.52 -10.65 20.59
N THR A 204 -41.50 -10.06 21.22
CA THR A 204 -41.61 -9.18 22.40
C THR A 204 -41.72 -7.69 22.04
N GLY A 205 -41.52 -7.33 20.77
CA GLY A 205 -41.39 -5.96 20.26
C GLY A 205 -42.67 -5.32 19.69
N ASP A 206 -42.51 -4.15 19.06
CA ASP A 206 -43.58 -3.42 18.35
C ASP A 206 -43.67 -3.89 16.88
N LEU A 207 -44.61 -4.78 16.61
CA LEU A 207 -44.79 -5.37 15.27
C LEU A 207 -45.20 -4.34 14.22
N ASP A 208 -45.99 -3.32 14.57
CA ASP A 208 -46.42 -2.30 13.61
C ASP A 208 -45.23 -1.47 13.13
N ARG A 209 -44.35 -1.09 14.07
CA ARG A 209 -43.10 -0.41 13.72
C ARG A 209 -42.17 -1.29 12.89
N THR A 210 -42.09 -2.57 13.21
CA THR A 210 -41.23 -3.53 12.49
C THR A 210 -41.68 -3.67 11.03
N ILE A 211 -42.98 -3.90 10.79
CA ILE A 211 -43.52 -3.98 9.42
C ILE A 211 -43.30 -2.66 8.68
N ARG A 212 -43.53 -1.50 9.31
CA ARG A 212 -43.26 -0.21 8.67
C ARG A 212 -41.79 -0.07 8.28
N GLY A 213 -40.86 -0.43 9.16
CA GLY A 213 -39.42 -0.40 8.89
C GLY A 213 -39.03 -1.30 7.72
N LEU A 214 -39.50 -2.56 7.73
CA LEU A 214 -39.28 -3.52 6.65
C LEU A 214 -39.77 -3.00 5.29
N LEU A 215 -41.00 -2.47 5.26
CA LEU A 215 -41.59 -1.93 4.03
C LEU A 215 -40.88 -0.66 3.54
N LEU A 216 -40.38 0.18 4.45
CA LEU A 216 -39.58 1.37 4.10
C LEU A 216 -38.20 1.00 3.53
N MET A 217 -37.60 -0.11 3.96
CA MET A 217 -36.39 -0.65 3.34
C MET A 217 -36.65 -1.31 1.97
N GLY A 218 -37.91 -1.33 1.49
CA GLY A 218 -38.29 -1.92 0.22
C GLY A 218 -38.59 -3.42 0.28
N GLY A 219 -38.61 -4.00 1.49
CA GLY A 219 -39.05 -5.37 1.71
C GLY A 219 -40.53 -5.57 1.45
N ASP A 220 -40.91 -6.84 1.35
CA ASP A 220 -42.28 -7.26 1.21
C ASP A 220 -42.63 -8.43 2.12
N VAL A 221 -43.89 -8.44 2.55
CA VAL A 221 -44.41 -9.37 3.57
C VAL A 221 -45.61 -10.08 3.00
N GLU A 222 -45.68 -11.39 3.23
CA GLU A 222 -46.83 -12.22 2.91
C GLU A 222 -47.85 -12.20 4.04
N SER A 223 -49.12 -12.20 3.68
CA SER A 223 -50.21 -12.30 4.65
C SER A 223 -51.27 -13.28 4.14
N SER A 224 -51.83 -14.07 5.06
CA SER A 224 -52.72 -15.18 4.74
C SER A 224 -53.98 -15.10 5.60
N PHE A 225 -55.15 -15.18 4.95
CA PHE A 225 -56.45 -15.19 5.63
C PHE A 225 -57.30 -16.34 5.10
N ASN A 226 -57.86 -17.16 5.97
CA ASN A 226 -58.72 -18.28 5.59
C ASN A 226 -60.16 -17.80 5.32
N ALA A 227 -60.73 -18.24 4.21
CA ALA A 227 -62.17 -18.17 3.97
C ALA A 227 -62.76 -19.58 3.94
N LYS A 228 -63.90 -19.76 4.62
CA LYS A 228 -64.64 -21.02 4.67
C LYS A 228 -66.10 -20.78 4.28
N ALA A 229 -66.62 -21.57 3.34
CA ALA A 229 -68.01 -21.60 2.93
C ALA A 229 -68.62 -22.98 3.19
N LEU A 230 -69.60 -23.03 4.10
CA LEU A 230 -70.38 -24.24 4.39
C LEU A 230 -71.28 -24.61 3.21
N PRO A 231 -71.77 -25.86 3.12
CA PRO A 231 -72.75 -26.25 2.11
C PRO A 231 -73.97 -25.31 2.12
N GLY A 232 -74.38 -24.80 0.96
CA GLY A 232 -75.46 -23.82 0.83
C GLY A 232 -75.03 -22.35 0.98
N HIS A 233 -73.75 -22.11 1.31
CA HIS A 233 -73.25 -20.77 1.58
C HIS A 233 -72.41 -20.21 0.42
N TYR A 234 -72.50 -18.90 0.24
CA TYR A 234 -71.60 -18.12 -0.60
C TYR A 234 -70.85 -17.11 0.27
N VAL A 235 -69.52 -17.08 0.19
CA VAL A 235 -68.67 -16.22 1.02
C VAL A 235 -67.73 -15.40 0.16
N GLU A 236 -67.77 -14.08 0.30
CA GLU A 236 -66.77 -13.16 -0.23
C GLU A 236 -65.88 -12.65 0.91
N LEU A 237 -64.59 -12.86 0.81
CA LEU A 237 -63.57 -12.28 1.69
C LEU A 237 -62.84 -11.16 0.96
N THR A 238 -62.82 -9.97 1.56
CA THR A 238 -62.08 -8.81 1.07
C THR A 238 -61.12 -8.32 2.15
N VAL A 239 -59.82 -8.33 1.88
CA VAL A 239 -58.78 -7.93 2.84
C VAL A 239 -58.05 -6.70 2.34
N SER A 240 -58.23 -5.59 3.05
CA SER A 240 -57.50 -4.34 2.81
C SER A 240 -56.31 -4.22 3.77
N PRO A 241 -55.09 -4.00 3.26
CA PRO A 241 -53.90 -3.85 4.10
C PRO A 241 -53.90 -2.51 4.85
N PRO A 242 -52.99 -2.31 5.83
CA PRO A 242 -52.83 -1.03 6.53
C PRO A 242 -52.65 0.18 5.61
N ASP A 243 -52.95 1.37 6.11
CA ASP A 243 -52.93 2.62 5.32
C ASP A 243 -51.55 2.93 4.70
N TYR A 244 -50.47 2.52 5.36
CA TYR A 244 -49.08 2.70 4.91
C TYR A 244 -48.63 1.67 3.87
N SER A 245 -49.43 0.64 3.58
CA SER A 245 -49.09 -0.44 2.66
C SER A 245 -50.17 -0.70 1.59
N THR A 246 -49.79 -1.47 0.57
CA THR A 246 -50.65 -1.86 -0.54
C THR A 246 -50.32 -3.28 -0.98
N ALA A 247 -51.33 -4.05 -1.37
CA ALA A 247 -51.11 -5.35 -1.99
C ALA A 247 -50.47 -5.18 -3.38
N PHE A 248 -49.57 -6.08 -3.78
CA PHE A 248 -49.01 -6.09 -5.14
C PHE A 248 -49.04 -7.48 -5.79
N GLY A 249 -49.19 -8.54 -4.99
CA GLY A 249 -49.42 -9.90 -5.45
C GLY A 249 -50.54 -10.55 -4.64
N VAL A 250 -51.33 -11.38 -5.29
CA VAL A 250 -52.34 -12.26 -4.67
C VAL A 250 -52.27 -13.60 -5.38
N GLU A 251 -52.20 -14.69 -4.62
CA GLU A 251 -52.17 -16.03 -5.20
C GLU A 251 -53.57 -16.48 -5.64
N ASN A 252 -53.63 -17.31 -6.69
CA ASN A 252 -54.89 -17.90 -7.14
C ASN A 252 -55.38 -18.93 -6.11
N PRO A 253 -56.65 -18.92 -5.66
CA PRO A 253 -57.85 -18.38 -6.33
C PRO A 253 -58.21 -16.92 -6.05
N GLY A 254 -57.44 -16.21 -5.24
CA GLY A 254 -57.66 -14.80 -4.96
C GLY A 254 -57.41 -13.89 -6.17
N ILE A 255 -57.99 -12.69 -6.13
CA ILE A 255 -57.80 -11.64 -7.13
C ILE A 255 -57.39 -10.31 -6.46
N LEU A 256 -56.55 -9.54 -7.16
CA LEU A 256 -56.12 -8.22 -6.75
C LEU A 256 -57.10 -7.16 -7.28
N LEU A 257 -57.66 -6.36 -6.40
CA LEU A 257 -58.55 -5.23 -6.74
C LEU A 257 -57.93 -3.91 -6.27
N THR A 258 -58.35 -2.79 -6.87
CA THR A 258 -57.81 -1.45 -6.57
C THR A 258 -58.91 -0.51 -6.10
N LYS A 259 -58.69 0.11 -4.94
CA LYS A 259 -59.55 1.16 -4.37
C LYS A 259 -58.96 2.53 -4.71
N ASN A 260 -59.72 3.33 -5.45
CA ASN A 260 -59.35 4.69 -5.83
C ASN A 260 -60.16 5.70 -5.02
N ASN A 261 -59.55 6.28 -3.98
CA ASN A 261 -60.17 7.34 -3.20
C ASN A 261 -59.72 8.73 -3.71
N PRO A 262 -60.61 9.73 -3.78
CA PRO A 262 -60.22 11.10 -4.16
C PRO A 262 -59.20 11.66 -3.16
N ASN A 263 -58.09 12.22 -3.66
CA ASN A 263 -56.99 12.82 -2.87
C ASN A 263 -56.18 11.85 -1.99
N GLN A 264 -56.22 10.54 -2.26
CA GLN A 264 -55.35 9.54 -1.62
C GLN A 264 -54.65 8.70 -2.69
N LEU A 265 -53.48 8.15 -2.37
CA LEU A 265 -52.83 7.16 -3.24
C LEU A 265 -53.76 5.96 -3.46
N PRO A 266 -53.80 5.35 -4.65
CA PRO A 266 -54.56 4.12 -4.85
C PRO A 266 -54.05 3.05 -3.88
N GLN A 267 -54.97 2.23 -3.36
CA GLN A 267 -54.61 1.09 -2.50
C GLN A 267 -55.17 -0.17 -3.15
N ASN A 268 -54.30 -1.14 -3.39
CA ASN A 268 -54.75 -2.46 -3.81
C ASN A 268 -55.01 -3.35 -2.60
N TYR A 269 -55.96 -4.25 -2.76
CA TYR A 269 -56.44 -5.16 -1.73
C TYR A 269 -56.76 -6.53 -2.33
N GLY A 270 -56.75 -7.56 -1.49
CA GLY A 270 -57.07 -8.93 -1.88
C GLY A 270 -58.57 -9.20 -1.82
N HIS A 271 -59.08 -9.99 -2.76
CA HIS A 271 -60.47 -10.46 -2.76
C HIS A 271 -60.54 -11.93 -3.14
N LEU A 272 -61.34 -12.70 -2.41
CA LEU A 272 -61.58 -14.12 -2.60
C LEU A 272 -63.08 -14.39 -2.54
N SER A 273 -63.61 -15.13 -3.50
CA SER A 273 -65.02 -15.55 -3.52
C SER A 273 -65.11 -17.07 -3.53
N LEU A 274 -65.85 -17.63 -2.57
CA LEU A 274 -66.13 -19.05 -2.43
C LEU A 274 -67.61 -19.29 -2.61
N ASP A 275 -67.96 -20.09 -3.62
CA ASP A 275 -69.34 -20.45 -3.92
C ASP A 275 -69.57 -21.93 -3.64
N ASN A 276 -70.25 -22.21 -2.53
CA ASN A 276 -70.65 -23.55 -2.12
C ASN A 276 -72.19 -23.68 -2.06
N THR A 277 -72.94 -22.86 -2.81
CA THR A 277 -74.42 -22.94 -2.79
C THR A 277 -74.93 -24.22 -3.45
N VAL A 278 -74.18 -24.76 -4.43
CA VAL A 278 -74.46 -26.04 -5.09
C VAL A 278 -73.22 -26.94 -4.96
N PRO A 279 -73.02 -27.60 -3.80
CA PRO A 279 -71.82 -28.40 -3.54
C PRO A 279 -71.74 -29.61 -4.48
N GLU A 280 -70.54 -29.92 -4.98
CA GLU A 280 -70.30 -31.16 -5.73
C GLU A 280 -70.37 -32.41 -4.82
N ASN A 281 -70.14 -32.24 -3.51
CA ASN A 281 -70.19 -33.29 -2.49
C ASN A 281 -70.91 -32.77 -1.22
N ILE A 282 -71.89 -33.54 -0.75
CA ILE A 282 -72.86 -33.17 0.30
C ILE A 282 -72.19 -32.90 1.66
N ASN A 283 -70.93 -33.32 1.88
CA ASN A 283 -70.23 -33.11 3.17
C ASN A 283 -68.90 -32.36 3.03
N SER A 284 -68.68 -31.58 1.98
CA SER A 284 -67.44 -30.81 1.82
C SER A 284 -67.65 -29.32 2.06
N ASP A 285 -67.11 -28.84 3.17
CA ASP A 285 -66.82 -27.42 3.36
C ASP A 285 -65.79 -26.98 2.30
N LEU A 286 -65.99 -25.81 1.71
CA LEU A 286 -65.02 -25.19 0.82
C LEU A 286 -64.17 -24.22 1.65
N SER A 287 -62.89 -24.51 1.84
CA SER A 287 -61.95 -23.63 2.55
C SER A 287 -60.74 -23.37 1.68
N GLU A 288 -60.41 -22.10 1.50
CA GLU A 288 -59.29 -21.61 0.69
C GLU A 288 -58.62 -20.43 1.42
N ASN A 289 -57.31 -20.28 1.24
CA ASN A 289 -56.57 -19.17 1.82
C ASN A 289 -56.42 -18.04 0.79
N LEU A 290 -56.71 -16.81 1.22
CA LEU A 290 -56.34 -15.59 0.51
C LEU A 290 -54.92 -15.23 0.93
N VAL A 291 -53.94 -15.62 0.10
CA VAL A 291 -52.52 -15.26 0.26
C VAL A 291 -52.25 -13.99 -0.53
N MET A 292 -51.80 -12.94 0.14
CA MET A 292 -51.50 -11.65 -0.47
C MET A 292 -50.15 -11.11 0.02
N ARG A 293 -49.36 -10.56 -0.91
CA ARG A 293 -48.07 -9.90 -0.61
C ARG A 293 -48.24 -8.39 -0.60
N ILE A 294 -47.76 -7.76 0.45
CA ILE A 294 -47.88 -6.32 0.70
C ILE A 294 -46.53 -5.62 0.61
N LYS A 295 -46.55 -4.38 0.14
CA LYS A 295 -45.39 -3.49 0.08
C LYS A 295 -45.76 -2.07 0.52
N ASN A 296 -44.77 -1.19 0.67
CA ASN A 296 -45.03 0.22 0.96
C ASN A 296 -45.95 0.86 -0.11
N ARG A 297 -46.95 1.63 0.35
CA ARG A 297 -47.93 2.29 -0.52
C ARG A 297 -47.33 3.47 -1.28
N ASP A 298 -46.38 4.19 -0.67
CA ASP A 298 -45.70 5.32 -1.29
C ASP A 298 -44.28 4.94 -1.71
N PRO A 299 -44.03 4.74 -3.01
CA PRO A 299 -42.70 4.37 -3.48
C PRO A 299 -41.66 5.47 -3.29
N SER A 300 -42.06 6.73 -3.03
CA SER A 300 -41.12 7.83 -2.77
C SER A 300 -40.54 7.84 -1.36
N LEU A 301 -41.15 7.09 -0.42
CA LEU A 301 -40.67 6.92 0.95
C LEU A 301 -39.77 5.70 1.10
N ILE A 302 -39.69 4.85 0.07
CA ILE A 302 -38.81 3.68 0.09
C ILE A 302 -37.36 4.16 0.04
N LEU A 303 -36.51 3.56 0.88
CA LEU A 303 -35.09 3.82 0.93
C LEU A 303 -34.47 3.67 -0.47
N SER A 304 -33.74 4.71 -0.89
CA SER A 304 -32.94 4.71 -2.10
C SER A 304 -31.50 4.96 -1.71
N ILE A 305 -30.59 4.10 -2.16
CA ILE A 305 -29.15 4.23 -1.94
C ILE A 305 -28.52 4.81 -3.21
N ASP A 306 -27.63 5.78 -3.04
CA ASP A 306 -26.85 6.35 -4.13
C ASP A 306 -25.72 5.37 -4.52
N ASP A 307 -25.43 5.25 -5.81
CA ASP A 307 -24.36 4.40 -6.34
C ASP A 307 -22.96 4.78 -5.78
N HIS A 308 -22.80 5.99 -5.23
CA HIS A 308 -21.56 6.49 -4.62
C HIS A 308 -21.47 6.23 -3.10
N GLN A 309 -22.55 5.76 -2.46
CA GLN A 309 -22.53 5.43 -1.03
C GLN A 309 -21.90 4.04 -0.81
N PRO A 310 -20.94 3.91 0.11
CA PRO A 310 -20.35 2.62 0.42
C PRO A 310 -21.31 1.77 1.26
N SER A 311 -21.30 0.46 1.00
CA SER A 311 -21.99 -0.54 1.83
C SER A 311 -21.29 -0.71 3.17
N LEU A 312 -19.96 -0.70 3.13
CA LEU A 312 -19.07 -0.87 4.27
C LEU A 312 -17.99 0.21 4.28
N SER A 313 -17.47 0.55 5.46
CA SER A 313 -16.24 1.35 5.58
C SER A 313 -15.28 0.63 6.52
N ILE A 314 -13.99 0.56 6.19
CA ILE A 314 -12.96 -0.05 7.02
C ILE A 314 -11.98 1.03 7.44
N ASP A 315 -11.92 1.29 8.74
CA ASP A 315 -10.87 2.11 9.34
C ASP A 315 -9.78 1.18 9.88
N VAL A 316 -8.55 1.39 9.41
CA VAL A 316 -7.37 0.59 9.77
C VAL A 316 -6.40 1.50 10.50
N PHE A 317 -6.08 1.15 11.73
CA PHE A 317 -5.14 1.88 12.56
C PHE A 317 -3.90 1.03 12.79
N ILE A 318 -2.74 1.52 12.37
CA ILE A 318 -1.45 0.85 12.50
C ILE A 318 -0.55 1.65 13.44
N ASP A 319 -0.28 1.09 14.62
CA ASP A 319 0.67 1.67 15.56
C ASP A 319 2.09 1.15 15.31
N ALA A 320 2.83 1.82 14.42
CA ALA A 320 4.19 1.43 14.06
C ALA A 320 5.28 2.20 14.81
N ARG A 321 4.97 2.81 15.97
CA ARG A 321 5.96 3.54 16.78
C ARG A 321 7.11 2.64 17.26
N GLU A 322 6.81 1.38 17.51
CA GLU A 322 7.77 0.32 17.84
C GLU A 322 7.61 -0.83 16.84
N SER A 323 8.51 -0.92 15.86
CA SER A 323 8.40 -1.90 14.75
C SER A 323 8.50 -3.37 15.18
N SER A 324 8.99 -3.65 16.39
CA SER A 324 9.00 -5.01 16.96
C SER A 324 7.68 -5.42 17.61
N ASN A 325 6.75 -4.50 17.80
CA ASN A 325 5.48 -4.73 18.48
C ASN A 325 4.37 -3.85 17.86
N THR A 326 4.19 -3.98 16.55
CA THR A 326 3.13 -3.28 15.82
C THR A 326 1.81 -3.99 16.06
N GLU A 327 0.82 -3.25 16.54
CA GLU A 327 -0.57 -3.69 16.64
C GLU A 327 -1.38 -3.03 15.53
N ILE A 328 -2.18 -3.83 14.81
CA ILE A 328 -3.07 -3.37 13.75
C ILE A 328 -4.50 -3.55 14.25
N GLU A 329 -5.21 -2.45 14.37
CA GLU A 329 -6.62 -2.41 14.72
C GLU A 329 -7.45 -2.14 13.45
N MET A 330 -8.56 -2.85 13.31
CA MET A 330 -9.50 -2.71 12.20
C MET A 330 -10.89 -2.50 12.76
N ILE A 331 -11.55 -1.43 12.29
CA ILE A 331 -12.95 -1.13 12.59
C ILE A 331 -13.72 -1.17 11.27
N LEU A 332 -14.55 -2.20 11.13
CA LEU A 332 -15.51 -2.33 10.04
C LEU A 332 -16.82 -1.65 10.45
N SER A 333 -17.29 -0.74 9.61
CA SER A 333 -18.53 0.02 9.76
C SER A 333 -19.53 -0.47 8.72
N ILE A 334 -20.63 -1.10 9.15
CA ILE A 334 -21.70 -1.58 8.28
C ILE A 334 -22.76 -0.48 8.12
N HIS A 335 -22.91 0.06 6.91
CA HIS A 335 -23.98 1.02 6.58
C HIS A 335 -25.23 0.30 6.06
N TYR A 336 -25.04 -0.62 5.13
CA TYR A 336 -26.09 -1.48 4.60
C TYR A 336 -25.51 -2.75 3.97
N LEU A 337 -26.30 -3.80 3.85
CA LEU A 337 -25.96 -5.05 3.18
C LEU A 337 -27.06 -5.43 2.19
N THR A 338 -26.65 -5.80 0.98
CA THR A 338 -27.56 -6.30 -0.06
C THR A 338 -27.86 -7.79 0.15
N SER A 339 -28.92 -8.31 -0.46
CA SER A 339 -29.20 -9.76 -0.45
C SER A 339 -28.01 -10.57 -0.99
N ASP A 340 -27.28 -10.06 -1.99
CA ASP A 340 -26.07 -10.73 -2.50
C ASP A 340 -24.98 -10.84 -1.41
N ALA A 341 -24.74 -9.77 -0.64
CA ALA A 341 -23.78 -9.78 0.45
C ALA A 341 -24.21 -10.74 1.58
N LEU A 342 -25.49 -10.73 1.96
CA LEU A 342 -26.05 -11.64 2.96
C LEU A 342 -25.91 -13.11 2.54
N ASN A 343 -26.23 -13.41 1.27
CA ASN A 343 -26.07 -14.74 0.69
C ASN A 343 -24.61 -15.22 0.68
N ASN A 344 -23.67 -14.35 0.29
CA ASN A 344 -22.24 -14.65 0.30
C ASN A 344 -21.73 -14.92 1.72
N TRP A 345 -22.25 -14.19 2.70
CA TRP A 345 -21.92 -14.35 4.12
C TRP A 345 -22.69 -15.51 4.79
N LEU A 346 -23.55 -16.21 4.04
CA LEU A 346 -24.43 -17.29 4.53
C LEU A 346 -25.31 -16.84 5.71
N VAL A 347 -25.72 -15.57 5.69
CA VAL A 347 -26.61 -14.97 6.67
C VAL A 347 -28.01 -14.98 6.08
N ASP A 348 -28.91 -15.69 6.75
CA ASP A 348 -30.30 -15.81 6.35
C ASP A 348 -31.18 -15.16 7.40
N PHE A 349 -31.75 -14.02 7.05
CA PHE A 349 -32.79 -13.34 7.81
C PHE A 349 -34.17 -13.49 7.15
N GLU A 350 -34.25 -14.24 6.03
CA GLU A 350 -35.45 -14.44 5.25
C GLU A 350 -36.18 -15.70 5.77
N ASP A 351 -37.41 -15.54 6.25
CA ASP A 351 -38.37 -16.65 6.31
C ASP A 351 -39.13 -16.69 4.97
N ASP A 352 -39.72 -17.83 4.56
CA ASP A 352 -40.43 -17.98 3.27
C ASP A 352 -41.52 -16.89 3.03
N GLU A 353 -42.00 -16.25 4.10
CA GLU A 353 -43.08 -15.27 4.13
C GLU A 353 -42.59 -13.80 4.08
N MET A 354 -41.27 -13.55 4.15
CA MET A 354 -40.67 -12.21 4.15
C MET A 354 -39.47 -12.12 3.21
N ASN A 355 -39.42 -11.06 2.40
CA ASN A 355 -38.30 -10.80 1.49
C ASN A 355 -37.67 -9.44 1.81
N ILE A 356 -36.35 -9.43 2.05
CA ILE A 356 -35.59 -8.24 2.41
C ILE A 356 -34.50 -8.00 1.34
N PRO A 357 -34.71 -7.07 0.39
CA PRO A 357 -33.74 -6.81 -0.68
C PRO A 357 -32.46 -6.13 -0.16
N ILE A 358 -32.59 -5.39 0.94
CA ILE A 358 -31.51 -4.64 1.56
C ILE A 358 -31.77 -4.46 3.05
N ILE A 359 -30.72 -4.59 3.85
CA ILE A 359 -30.77 -4.33 5.28
C ILE A 359 -29.77 -3.23 5.63
N THR A 360 -30.26 -2.13 6.20
CA THR A 360 -29.40 -1.03 6.68
C THR A 360 -28.94 -1.26 8.10
N SER A 361 -28.04 -0.42 8.61
CA SER A 361 -27.68 -0.41 10.03
C SER A 361 -28.91 -0.25 10.93
N ASP A 362 -29.85 0.63 10.59
CA ASP A 362 -31.13 0.76 11.28
C ASP A 362 -31.99 -0.52 11.17
N GLY A 363 -31.97 -1.18 10.01
CA GLY A 363 -32.60 -2.48 9.80
C GLY A 363 -32.03 -3.57 10.73
N ILE A 364 -30.70 -3.67 10.85
CA ILE A 364 -30.05 -4.62 11.76
C ILE A 364 -30.41 -4.32 13.22
N ARG A 365 -30.43 -3.04 13.63
CA ARG A 365 -30.86 -2.64 14.99
C ARG A 365 -32.32 -2.98 15.26
N MET A 366 -33.19 -2.86 14.26
CA MET A 366 -34.58 -3.27 14.33
C MET A 366 -34.69 -4.79 14.54
N LEU A 367 -33.97 -5.60 13.76
CA LEU A 367 -33.97 -7.07 13.94
C LEU A 367 -33.42 -7.49 15.32
N ASP A 368 -32.33 -6.89 15.77
CA ASP A 368 -31.73 -7.14 17.09
C ASP A 368 -32.70 -6.83 18.25
N TYR A 369 -33.40 -5.69 18.15
CA TYR A 369 -34.20 -5.18 19.26
C TYR A 369 -35.64 -5.70 19.28
N GLU A 370 -36.31 -5.74 18.12
CA GLU A 370 -37.74 -6.08 18.04
C GLU A 370 -37.96 -7.60 17.87
N LEU A 371 -37.07 -8.27 17.14
CA LEU A 371 -37.18 -9.70 16.83
C LEU A 371 -36.22 -10.58 17.65
N GLU A 372 -35.30 -9.99 18.41
CA GLU A 372 -34.28 -10.70 19.18
C GLU A 372 -33.45 -11.68 18.32
N GLU A 373 -33.21 -11.32 17.05
CA GLU A 373 -32.48 -12.16 16.09
C GLU A 373 -31.00 -12.36 16.48
N ASP A 374 -30.48 -13.56 16.28
CA ASP A 374 -29.06 -13.84 16.54
C ASP A 374 -28.19 -13.24 15.44
N LEU A 375 -27.44 -12.17 15.77
CA LEU A 375 -26.51 -11.51 14.85
C LEU A 375 -25.14 -12.20 14.77
N SER A 376 -24.91 -13.31 15.48
CA SER A 376 -23.65 -14.08 15.41
C SER A 376 -23.27 -14.51 13.98
N PRO A 377 -24.19 -14.91 13.09
CA PRO A 377 -23.89 -15.22 11.69
C PRO A 377 -23.28 -14.04 10.93
N LEU A 378 -23.70 -12.81 11.23
CA LEU A 378 -23.15 -11.59 10.60
C LEU A 378 -21.65 -11.44 10.86
N ILE A 379 -21.22 -11.70 12.09
CA ILE A 379 -19.80 -11.66 12.48
C ILE A 379 -19.02 -12.82 11.84
N GLN A 380 -19.63 -14.01 11.76
CA GLN A 380 -18.98 -15.20 11.21
C GLN A 380 -18.85 -15.16 9.68
N GLY A 381 -19.76 -14.46 9.01
CA GLY A 381 -19.76 -14.29 7.56
C GLY A 381 -18.67 -13.36 7.02
N ILE A 382 -18.10 -12.48 7.86
CA ILE A 382 -17.01 -11.59 7.45
C ILE A 382 -15.77 -12.44 7.11
N PRO A 383 -15.24 -12.38 5.87
CA PRO A 383 -14.09 -13.16 5.41
C PRO A 383 -12.76 -12.64 5.98
N ILE A 384 -12.64 -12.61 7.31
CA ILE A 384 -11.48 -12.04 8.01
C ILE A 384 -10.16 -12.74 7.66
N GLY A 385 -10.22 -14.03 7.29
CA GLY A 385 -9.04 -14.79 6.86
C GLY A 385 -8.49 -14.35 5.50
N GLU A 386 -9.38 -13.97 4.56
CA GLU A 386 -8.96 -13.45 3.25
C GLU A 386 -8.42 -12.04 3.40
N ILE A 387 -9.07 -11.19 4.21
CA ILE A 387 -8.57 -9.86 4.57
C ILE A 387 -7.19 -9.98 5.26
N SER A 388 -7.03 -10.90 6.22
CA SER A 388 -5.74 -11.18 6.87
C SER A 388 -4.65 -11.57 5.87
N THR A 389 -5.02 -12.34 4.83
CA THR A 389 -4.11 -12.71 3.74
C THR A 389 -3.71 -11.50 2.90
N GLY A 390 -4.67 -10.66 2.51
CA GLY A 390 -4.40 -9.41 1.78
C GLY A 390 -3.47 -8.47 2.54
N PHE A 391 -3.71 -8.27 3.84
CA PHE A 391 -2.80 -7.53 4.73
C PHE A 391 -1.42 -8.19 4.80
N SER A 392 -1.36 -9.52 4.93
CA SER A 392 -0.09 -10.24 5.03
C SER A 392 0.78 -10.11 3.77
N GLU A 393 0.15 -10.21 2.60
CA GLU A 393 0.81 -10.04 1.30
C GLU A 393 1.34 -8.62 1.14
N LEU A 394 0.53 -7.63 1.53
CA LEU A 394 0.90 -6.24 1.44
C LEU A 394 2.09 -5.89 2.34
N PHE A 395 2.03 -6.25 3.62
CA PHE A 395 3.07 -5.88 4.58
C PHE A 395 4.30 -6.82 4.56
N GLY A 396 4.20 -7.95 3.83
CA GLY A 396 5.26 -8.95 3.72
C GLY A 396 5.49 -9.75 5.00
N THR A 397 4.52 -9.74 5.91
CA THR A 397 4.58 -10.35 7.24
C THR A 397 3.25 -11.02 7.54
N GLN A 398 3.27 -12.21 8.15
CA GLN A 398 2.02 -12.90 8.50
C GLN A 398 1.25 -12.10 9.55
N ILE A 399 0.07 -11.62 9.17
CA ILE A 399 -0.88 -10.86 10.00
C ILE A 399 -2.13 -11.72 10.12
N ASP A 400 -2.47 -12.09 11.36
CA ASP A 400 -3.68 -12.84 11.67
C ASP A 400 -4.56 -11.96 12.58
N PHE A 401 -5.72 -11.56 12.07
CA PHE A 401 -6.74 -10.86 12.84
C PHE A 401 -7.52 -11.82 13.74
N ILE A 402 -7.85 -11.39 14.96
CA ILE A 402 -8.72 -12.16 15.86
C ILE A 402 -10.16 -12.16 15.35
N GLN A 403 -10.98 -13.06 15.90
CA GLN A 403 -12.41 -13.08 15.57
C GLN A 403 -13.03 -11.70 15.83
N PRO A 404 -13.72 -11.10 14.84
CA PRO A 404 -14.38 -9.81 15.01
C PRO A 404 -15.44 -9.84 16.13
N ILE A 405 -15.66 -8.70 16.77
CA ILE A 405 -16.70 -8.48 17.78
C ILE A 405 -17.41 -7.16 17.54
N PHE A 406 -18.67 -7.01 17.98
CA PHE A 406 -19.32 -5.70 17.99
C PHE A 406 -18.60 -4.74 18.93
N SER A 407 -18.32 -3.53 18.44
CA SER A 407 -17.74 -2.47 19.26
C SER A 407 -18.81 -1.73 20.06
N SER A 408 -18.39 -1.00 21.08
CA SER A 408 -19.27 -0.10 21.83
C SER A 408 -19.85 0.98 20.93
N SER A 409 -21.11 1.34 21.16
CA SER A 409 -21.76 2.44 20.44
C SER A 409 -21.28 3.80 20.94
N ASP A 410 -21.26 4.78 20.04
CA ASP A 410 -20.90 6.17 20.29
C ASP A 410 -21.96 7.12 19.71
N ASP A 411 -21.67 8.42 19.60
CA ASP A 411 -22.60 9.41 19.04
C ASP A 411 -22.72 9.33 17.51
N SER A 412 -21.89 8.53 16.83
CA SER A 412 -21.84 8.34 15.38
C SER A 412 -22.36 6.98 14.90
N GLY A 413 -22.48 5.98 15.78
CA GLY A 413 -23.00 4.67 15.40
C GLY A 413 -22.84 3.58 16.47
N GLY A 414 -22.93 2.33 16.02
CA GLY A 414 -22.89 1.12 16.84
C GLY A 414 -24.25 0.40 16.97
N LEU A 415 -24.23 -0.81 17.52
CA LEU A 415 -25.42 -1.66 17.62
C LEU A 415 -26.47 -1.12 18.61
N ASP A 416 -26.03 -0.55 19.73
CA ASP A 416 -26.87 0.06 20.77
C ASP A 416 -27.08 1.57 20.56
N PHE A 417 -26.73 2.10 19.39
CA PHE A 417 -26.96 3.50 19.03
C PHE A 417 -28.44 3.87 19.13
N ARG A 418 -28.70 5.12 19.49
CA ARG A 418 -30.05 5.65 19.67
C ARG A 418 -30.19 7.00 19.02
N HIS A 419 -31.22 7.13 18.19
CA HIS A 419 -31.54 8.38 17.54
C HIS A 419 -32.15 9.39 18.50
N GLN A 420 -31.76 10.66 18.34
CA GLN A 420 -32.24 11.79 19.13
C GLN A 420 -33.11 12.70 18.27
N ASN A 421 -34.22 13.15 18.85
CA ASN A 421 -35.21 13.99 18.18
C ASN A 421 -34.60 15.30 17.66
N GLY A 422 -34.74 15.53 16.36
CA GLY A 422 -34.33 16.76 15.66
C GLY A 422 -32.82 16.87 15.40
N GLU A 423 -32.03 15.89 15.83
CA GLU A 423 -30.60 15.79 15.52
C GLU A 423 -30.33 14.66 14.53
N THR A 424 -30.78 13.45 14.85
CA THR A 424 -30.50 12.25 14.05
C THR A 424 -31.75 11.52 13.54
N CYS A 425 -32.94 11.95 13.97
CA CYS A 425 -34.25 11.45 13.52
C CYS A 425 -35.34 12.49 13.87
N ASN A 426 -36.43 12.56 13.11
CA ASN A 426 -37.54 13.49 13.42
C ASN A 426 -38.61 12.89 14.36
N GLU A 427 -38.40 11.67 14.86
CA GLU A 427 -39.29 11.06 15.84
C GLU A 427 -39.26 11.76 17.20
N MET A 428 -40.39 11.79 17.89
CA MET A 428 -40.52 12.51 19.17
C MET A 428 -39.79 11.86 20.34
N LEU A 429 -39.52 10.55 20.24
CA LEU A 429 -38.88 9.75 21.28
C LEU A 429 -37.51 9.28 20.79
N GLU A 430 -36.65 8.94 21.75
CA GLU A 430 -35.39 8.28 21.47
C GLU A 430 -35.66 6.84 21.02
N VAL A 431 -35.22 6.50 19.81
CA VAL A 431 -35.50 5.21 19.14
C VAL A 431 -34.21 4.58 18.62
N ARG A 432 -34.16 3.25 18.52
CA ARG A 432 -32.97 2.53 18.01
C ARG A 432 -32.85 2.56 16.48
N TYR A 433 -33.96 2.77 15.78
CA TYR A 433 -34.04 2.89 14.32
C TYR A 433 -35.09 3.95 13.98
N CYS A 434 -34.88 4.71 12.91
CA CYS A 434 -35.72 5.84 12.57
C CYS A 434 -36.70 5.53 11.42
N LEU A 435 -38.00 5.75 11.65
CA LEU A 435 -39.05 5.60 10.62
C LEU A 435 -39.49 6.95 10.03
N ASP A 436 -39.41 8.02 10.81
CA ASP A 436 -39.80 9.38 10.37
C ASP A 436 -38.55 10.26 10.17
N ASP A 437 -38.01 10.27 8.95
CA ASP A 437 -36.94 11.19 8.52
C ASP A 437 -36.97 11.46 7.00
N GLU A 438 -36.08 12.32 6.51
CA GLU A 438 -35.85 12.52 5.06
C GLU A 438 -35.43 11.20 4.38
N THR A 439 -34.64 10.38 5.08
CA THR A 439 -34.26 9.02 4.65
C THR A 439 -34.62 8.03 5.76
N PRO A 440 -35.83 7.45 5.76
CA PRO A 440 -36.23 6.46 6.74
C PRO A 440 -35.34 5.22 6.70
N MET A 441 -35.10 4.59 7.85
CA MET A 441 -34.28 3.38 7.98
C MET A 441 -32.88 3.53 7.35
N SER A 442 -32.25 4.70 7.53
CA SER A 442 -30.99 5.03 6.85
C SER A 442 -29.81 4.17 7.32
N GLY A 443 -28.79 4.05 6.47
CA GLY A 443 -27.47 3.51 6.82
C GLY A 443 -26.48 4.56 7.36
N ASN A 444 -26.92 5.79 7.65
CA ASN A 444 -26.02 6.91 7.95
C ASN A 444 -25.21 6.72 9.24
N TYR A 445 -25.79 6.03 10.22
CA TYR A 445 -25.16 5.70 11.50
C TYR A 445 -24.78 4.21 11.47
N PRO A 446 -23.55 3.83 11.11
CA PRO A 446 -23.18 2.45 10.86
C PRO A 446 -23.14 1.59 12.13
N ILE A 447 -23.05 0.27 11.96
CA ILE A 447 -22.73 -0.67 13.04
C ILE A 447 -21.24 -0.95 13.03
N TYR A 448 -20.57 -0.77 14.18
CA TYR A 448 -19.14 -0.99 14.32
C TYR A 448 -18.82 -2.42 14.73
N ILE A 449 -17.92 -3.04 13.98
CA ILE A 449 -17.32 -4.33 14.26
C ILE A 449 -15.81 -4.14 14.33
N GLN A 450 -15.21 -4.55 15.43
CA GLN A 450 -13.79 -4.38 15.67
C GLN A 450 -13.07 -5.72 15.62
N SER A 451 -11.87 -5.73 15.02
CA SER A 451 -10.89 -6.79 15.15
C SER A 451 -9.49 -6.18 15.35
N SER A 452 -8.59 -6.92 15.99
CA SER A 452 -7.19 -6.54 16.12
C SER A 452 -6.27 -7.70 15.76
N SER A 453 -5.06 -7.37 15.31
CA SER A 453 -4.02 -8.35 15.06
C SER A 453 -3.34 -8.76 16.37
N GLN A 454 -2.71 -9.93 16.37
CA GLN A 454 -1.64 -10.16 17.35
C GLN A 454 -0.48 -9.18 17.08
N PRO A 455 0.36 -8.85 18.09
CA PRO A 455 1.53 -8.02 17.84
C PRO A 455 2.46 -8.66 16.81
N VAL A 456 2.73 -7.93 15.73
CA VAL A 456 3.52 -8.37 14.58
C VAL A 456 4.75 -7.49 14.43
N GLN A 457 5.82 -8.08 13.90
CA GLN A 457 7.02 -7.33 13.53
C GLN A 457 6.87 -6.86 12.09
N VAL A 458 6.46 -5.60 11.89
CA VAL A 458 6.30 -5.01 10.56
C VAL A 458 7.50 -4.14 10.24
N GLN A 459 8.17 -4.41 9.12
CA GLN A 459 9.27 -3.55 8.65
C GLN A 459 8.70 -2.31 7.99
N MET A 460 9.15 -1.14 8.43
CA MET A 460 8.66 0.14 7.89
C MET A 460 9.05 0.31 6.42
N SER A 461 10.16 -0.31 6.00
CA SER A 461 10.61 -0.34 4.61
C SER A 461 9.57 -0.91 3.65
N ASN A 462 8.86 -1.98 4.03
CA ASN A 462 7.81 -2.58 3.21
C ASN A 462 6.57 -1.67 3.12
N ILE A 463 6.15 -1.07 4.24
CA ILE A 463 5.03 -0.13 4.28
C ILE A 463 5.32 1.04 3.34
N ILE A 464 6.51 1.64 3.48
CA ILE A 464 6.95 2.76 2.66
C ILE A 464 7.06 2.35 1.19
N GLN A 465 7.57 1.16 0.86
CA GLN A 465 7.65 0.70 -0.53
C GLN A 465 6.28 0.68 -1.22
N ASN A 466 5.24 0.19 -0.55
CA ASN A 466 3.89 0.15 -1.12
C ASN A 466 3.26 1.55 -1.20
N ILE A 467 3.48 2.39 -0.19
CA ILE A 467 3.04 3.79 -0.17
C ILE A 467 3.65 4.55 -1.36
N LEU A 468 4.96 4.38 -1.58
CA LEU A 468 5.71 5.03 -2.66
C LEU A 468 5.32 4.46 -4.04
N GLY A 469 4.91 3.20 -4.12
CA GLY A 469 4.40 2.58 -5.34
C GLY A 469 5.32 2.81 -6.55
N SER A 470 4.74 3.16 -7.70
CA SER A 470 5.47 3.54 -8.93
C SER A 470 5.79 5.04 -9.03
N SER A 471 5.50 5.83 -7.97
CA SER A 471 5.59 7.30 -8.01
C SER A 471 7.03 7.84 -8.08
N LEU A 472 8.03 6.99 -7.78
CA LEU A 472 9.45 7.34 -7.76
C LEU A 472 10.23 6.85 -8.99
N GLY A 473 9.56 6.50 -10.09
CA GLY A 473 10.22 6.09 -11.34
C GLY A 473 11.14 4.88 -11.14
N ASP A 474 12.40 4.96 -11.59
CA ASP A 474 13.35 3.85 -11.49
C ASP A 474 13.68 3.49 -10.02
N VAL A 475 13.50 4.41 -9.06
CA VAL A 475 13.74 4.19 -7.62
C VAL A 475 12.75 3.21 -7.01
N SER A 476 11.53 3.08 -7.57
CA SER A 476 10.58 2.07 -7.12
C SER A 476 11.04 0.63 -7.42
N THR A 477 12.03 0.46 -8.30
CA THR A 477 12.64 -0.84 -8.60
C THR A 477 13.70 -1.27 -7.58
N LEU A 478 14.04 -0.38 -6.63
CA LEU A 478 14.90 -0.74 -5.51
C LEU A 478 14.18 -1.69 -4.57
N ASP A 479 14.92 -2.72 -4.17
CA ASP A 479 14.44 -3.70 -3.20
C ASP A 479 14.77 -3.20 -1.80
N PHE A 480 13.79 -2.62 -1.11
CA PHE A 480 13.97 -2.12 0.24
C PHE A 480 13.97 -3.21 1.31
N SER A 481 13.66 -4.48 0.96
CA SER A 481 13.63 -5.60 1.91
C SER A 481 15.01 -5.95 2.50
N ILE A 482 16.11 -5.53 1.86
CA ILE A 482 17.47 -5.71 2.38
C ILE A 482 17.87 -4.64 3.42
N VAL A 483 17.05 -3.59 3.57
CA VAL A 483 17.27 -2.44 4.44
C VAL A 483 16.42 -2.61 5.70
N ASN A 484 17.07 -2.69 6.86
CA ASN A 484 16.37 -2.76 8.14
C ASN A 484 15.96 -1.35 8.61
N ASP A 485 15.06 -1.25 9.59
CA ASP A 485 14.60 0.06 10.11
C ASP A 485 15.75 0.95 10.61
N GLU A 486 16.78 0.38 11.24
CA GLU A 486 17.97 1.16 11.67
C GLU A 486 18.75 1.75 10.48
N ASP A 487 18.84 0.99 9.39
CA ASP A 487 19.53 1.42 8.17
C ASP A 487 18.72 2.52 7.46
N PHE A 488 17.41 2.34 7.40
CA PHE A 488 16.49 3.30 6.81
C PHE A 488 16.43 4.59 7.65
N ALA A 489 16.42 4.49 8.98
CA ALA A 489 16.50 5.63 9.89
C ALA A 489 17.79 6.45 9.71
N ALA A 490 18.93 5.77 9.48
CA ALA A 490 20.18 6.45 9.16
C ALA A 490 20.11 7.14 7.80
N MET A 491 19.49 6.53 6.78
CA MET A 491 19.29 7.12 5.45
C MET A 491 18.39 8.37 5.50
N MET A 492 17.28 8.32 6.24
CA MET A 492 16.35 9.45 6.39
C MET A 492 16.98 10.69 7.03
N SER A 493 18.19 10.60 7.60
CA SER A 493 18.93 11.77 8.08
C SER A 493 19.40 12.71 6.97
N VAL A 494 19.43 12.25 5.71
CA VAL A 494 19.83 13.04 4.54
C VAL A 494 18.81 13.03 3.41
N VAL A 495 17.73 12.26 3.52
CA VAL A 495 16.72 12.10 2.47
C VAL A 495 15.40 12.73 2.91
N GLU A 496 14.83 13.53 2.03
CA GLU A 496 13.42 13.93 2.06
C GLU A 496 12.73 13.37 0.81
N VAL A 497 11.57 12.73 0.99
CA VAL A 497 10.80 12.14 -0.10
C VAL A 497 9.42 12.78 -0.13
N ASN A 498 9.04 13.35 -1.26
CA ASN A 498 7.69 13.82 -1.52
C ASN A 498 7.08 12.95 -2.63
N PHE A 499 5.85 12.48 -2.44
CA PHE A 499 5.25 11.53 -3.38
C PHE A 499 3.76 11.80 -3.56
N SER A 500 3.26 11.43 -4.75
CA SER A 500 1.85 11.41 -5.10
C SER A 500 1.52 9.98 -5.51
N SER A 501 0.67 9.30 -4.74
CA SER A 501 0.34 7.90 -4.97
C SER A 501 -1.17 7.70 -5.04
N ASN A 502 -1.60 6.73 -5.86
CA ASN A 502 -3.01 6.36 -5.97
C ASN A 502 -3.39 5.47 -4.77
N SER A 503 -4.49 5.77 -4.08
CA SER A 503 -5.00 4.98 -2.95
C SER A 503 -5.61 3.63 -3.33
N GLY A 504 -5.74 3.33 -4.62
CA GLY A 504 -6.40 2.12 -5.13
C GLY A 504 -5.75 0.80 -4.70
N TRP A 505 -4.45 0.79 -4.35
CA TRP A 505 -3.79 -0.42 -3.84
C TRP A 505 -4.40 -0.94 -2.53
N LEU A 506 -5.02 -0.06 -1.71
CA LEU A 506 -5.71 -0.48 -0.49
C LEU A 506 -6.92 -1.37 -0.81
N GLN A 507 -7.55 -1.18 -1.97
CA GLN A 507 -8.71 -1.98 -2.39
C GLN A 507 -8.30 -3.41 -2.79
N GLU A 508 -7.04 -3.63 -3.18
CA GLU A 508 -6.52 -4.98 -3.49
C GLU A 508 -6.46 -5.90 -2.27
N ILE A 509 -6.59 -5.35 -1.06
CA ILE A 509 -6.65 -6.10 0.20
C ILE A 509 -7.98 -6.85 0.35
N LEU A 510 -9.05 -6.36 -0.30
CA LEU A 510 -10.39 -6.93 -0.17
C LEU A 510 -10.58 -8.12 -1.12
N PRO A 511 -11.34 -9.15 -0.72
CA PRO A 511 -11.64 -10.26 -1.61
C PRO A 511 -12.59 -9.86 -2.75
N GLU A 512 -12.56 -10.60 -3.87
CA GLU A 512 -13.27 -10.24 -5.11
C GLU A 512 -14.79 -10.07 -4.93
N ASP A 513 -15.41 -10.81 -4.01
CA ASP A 513 -16.86 -10.79 -3.72
C ASP A 513 -17.22 -9.89 -2.52
N PHE A 514 -16.30 -9.02 -2.07
CA PHE A 514 -16.55 -8.12 -0.95
C PHE A 514 -17.48 -6.95 -1.36
N PRO A 515 -18.41 -6.51 -0.49
CA PRO A 515 -19.28 -5.37 -0.79
C PRO A 515 -18.49 -4.09 -1.07
N ASN A 516 -19.13 -3.12 -1.73
CA ASN A 516 -18.53 -1.80 -2.00
C ASN A 516 -18.04 -1.16 -0.70
N THR A 517 -16.72 -0.99 -0.57
CA THR A 517 -16.09 -0.63 0.70
C THR A 517 -15.09 0.50 0.56
N ASN A 518 -15.23 1.54 1.39
CA ASN A 518 -14.17 2.53 1.54
C ASN A 518 -13.15 2.06 2.58
N ILE A 519 -11.86 2.33 2.36
CA ILE A 519 -10.80 2.00 3.31
C ILE A 519 -10.08 3.28 3.71
N ASN A 520 -9.99 3.51 5.01
CA ASN A 520 -9.21 4.59 5.60
C ASN A 520 -8.08 3.98 6.42
N LEU A 521 -6.84 4.36 6.11
CA LEU A 521 -5.64 3.88 6.79
C LEU A 521 -4.99 5.03 7.56
N GLU A 522 -4.90 4.88 8.87
CA GLU A 522 -4.10 5.74 9.75
C GLU A 522 -2.85 5.00 10.21
N LEU A 523 -1.68 5.50 9.81
CA LEU A 523 -0.37 4.96 10.19
C LEU A 523 0.32 5.91 11.16
N LEU A 524 0.57 5.46 12.39
CA LEU A 524 1.45 6.18 13.33
C LEU A 524 2.92 5.91 13.02
N LEU A 525 3.66 6.98 12.77
CA LEU A 525 5.07 6.90 12.35
C LEU A 525 6.02 6.69 13.56
N PRO A 526 7.14 5.98 13.36
CA PRO A 526 8.24 5.91 14.33
C PRO A 526 8.85 7.28 14.62
N GLU A 527 9.50 7.45 15.78
CA GLU A 527 10.11 8.73 16.19
C GLU A 527 11.18 9.28 15.23
N TRP A 528 11.73 8.44 14.34
CA TRP A 528 12.81 8.79 13.44
C TRP A 528 12.34 9.29 12.05
N ILE A 529 11.04 9.18 11.72
CA ILE A 529 10.40 9.81 10.54
C ILE A 529 9.31 10.79 11.00
N ARG A 530 9.08 11.84 10.23
CA ARG A 530 7.88 12.68 10.28
C ARG A 530 7.27 12.88 8.90
N SER A 531 5.97 13.18 8.87
CA SER A 531 5.30 13.65 7.65
C SER A 531 5.67 15.12 7.36
N THR A 532 5.78 15.49 6.09
CA THR A 532 6.07 16.88 5.65
C THR A 532 4.82 17.76 5.51
N ASN A 533 3.63 17.16 5.28
CA ASN A 533 2.41 17.89 4.90
C ASN A 533 1.20 17.69 5.85
N GLN A 534 1.22 16.69 6.74
CA GLN A 534 0.12 16.36 7.68
C GLN A 534 0.55 16.58 9.15
N GLU A 535 -0.17 15.98 10.10
CA GLU A 535 0.31 15.89 11.49
C GLU A 535 1.70 15.23 11.51
N ASP A 536 2.67 15.84 12.20
CA ASP A 536 4.09 15.44 12.18
C ASP A 536 4.36 13.94 12.45
N ARG A 537 3.40 13.17 12.97
CA ARG A 537 3.58 11.80 13.47
C ARG A 537 2.61 10.76 12.90
N SER A 538 1.73 11.13 11.99
CA SER A 538 0.78 10.20 11.40
C SER A 538 0.60 10.45 9.91
N ILE A 539 0.18 9.41 9.20
CA ILE A 539 -0.23 9.50 7.80
C ILE A 539 -1.62 8.92 7.69
N VAL A 540 -2.53 9.70 7.11
CA VAL A 540 -3.91 9.28 6.82
C VAL A 540 -4.06 9.14 5.31
N ILE A 541 -4.47 7.94 4.86
CA ILE A 541 -4.73 7.61 3.46
C ILE A 541 -6.18 7.15 3.35
N ASN A 542 -6.96 7.88 2.55
CA ASN A 542 -8.33 7.51 2.23
C ASN A 542 -8.36 6.82 0.86
N SER A 543 -9.08 5.72 0.76
CA SER A 543 -9.31 4.99 -0.47
C SER A 543 -10.80 4.78 -0.68
N LEU A 544 -11.34 5.34 -1.76
CA LEU A 544 -12.74 5.25 -2.11
C LEU A 544 -12.98 4.10 -3.08
N PHE A 545 -14.11 3.39 -2.97
CA PHE A 545 -14.40 2.26 -3.87
C PHE A 545 -14.75 2.67 -5.31
N HIS A 546 -15.19 3.92 -5.51
CA HIS A 546 -15.71 4.41 -6.80
C HIS A 546 -14.75 5.34 -7.54
N GLU A 547 -13.77 5.92 -6.84
CA GLU A 547 -12.79 6.85 -7.38
C GLU A 547 -11.39 6.58 -6.84
N ASP A 548 -10.42 6.57 -7.74
CA ASP A 548 -9.00 6.55 -7.40
C ASP A 548 -8.57 7.96 -6.99
N GLU A 549 -8.43 8.21 -5.69
CA GLU A 549 -7.85 9.46 -5.20
C GLU A 549 -6.32 9.39 -5.18
N ASN A 550 -5.68 10.42 -5.70
CA ASN A 550 -4.25 10.62 -5.51
C ASN A 550 -4.06 11.40 -4.21
N TYR A 551 -3.30 10.81 -3.28
CA TYR A 551 -2.88 11.51 -2.08
C TYR A 551 -1.44 11.99 -2.23
N GLU A 552 -1.22 13.25 -1.86
CA GLU A 552 0.10 13.88 -1.85
C GLU A 552 0.61 13.92 -0.41
N SER A 553 1.73 13.25 -0.15
CA SER A 553 2.38 13.23 1.17
C SER A 553 3.89 13.17 1.01
N GLY A 554 4.60 13.27 2.12
CA GLY A 554 6.04 13.18 2.12
C GLY A 554 6.60 12.76 3.48
N PHE A 555 7.82 12.25 3.45
CA PHE A 555 8.57 11.74 4.58
C PHE A 555 9.88 12.50 4.72
N GLU A 556 10.20 12.90 5.95
CA GLU A 556 11.49 13.49 6.31
C GLU A 556 12.01 12.86 7.60
N GLY A 557 13.32 12.68 7.73
CA GLY A 557 13.90 12.23 8.99
C GLY A 557 13.79 13.29 10.09
N THR A 558 13.53 12.87 11.33
CA THR A 558 13.49 13.81 12.46
C THR A 558 14.89 14.24 12.94
N ARG A 559 15.94 13.52 12.50
CA ARG A 559 17.34 13.74 12.88
C ARG A 559 18.19 14.02 11.65
N ILE A 560 18.05 15.23 11.11
CA ILE A 560 18.79 15.68 9.93
C ILE A 560 20.28 15.78 10.25
N PHE A 561 21.14 15.27 9.37
CA PHE A 561 22.58 15.40 9.47
C PHE A 561 23.03 16.85 9.20
N ASP A 562 23.73 17.44 10.16
CA ASP A 562 24.32 18.77 9.98
C ASP A 562 25.66 18.67 9.24
N TRP A 563 25.62 18.85 7.93
CA TRP A 563 26.82 18.89 7.10
C TRP A 563 27.53 20.26 7.18
N GLN A 564 26.94 21.31 7.74
CA GLN A 564 27.47 22.68 7.67
C GLN A 564 28.57 22.98 8.70
N HIS A 565 29.50 22.05 8.87
CA HIS A 565 30.65 22.19 9.76
C HIS A 565 31.99 22.07 8.99
N PRO A 566 33.07 22.71 9.47
CA PRO A 566 34.40 22.59 8.90
C PRO A 566 35.13 21.31 9.36
N ILE A 567 36.07 20.83 8.54
CA ILE A 567 36.95 19.70 8.83
C ILE A 567 38.41 20.19 8.73
N CYS A 568 39.22 19.91 9.75
CA CYS A 568 40.62 20.32 9.87
C CYS A 568 41.51 19.10 10.17
N LEU A 569 42.81 19.20 9.90
CA LEU A 569 43.77 18.12 10.19
C LEU A 569 43.95 17.88 11.70
N ASN A 570 44.22 18.94 12.47
CA ASN A 570 44.65 18.86 13.87
C ASN A 570 43.99 19.92 14.78
N SER A 571 43.46 21.02 14.24
CA SER A 571 42.90 22.12 15.03
C SER A 571 41.64 21.72 15.80
N VAL A 572 41.62 22.02 17.10
CA VAL A 572 40.47 21.83 17.98
C VAL A 572 40.29 23.10 18.83
N PRO A 573 39.20 23.89 18.68
CA PRO A 573 38.11 23.70 17.72
C PRO A 573 38.53 23.97 16.26
N CYS A 574 37.91 23.25 15.33
CA CYS A 574 38.07 23.52 13.90
C CYS A 574 37.11 24.63 13.47
N GLU A 575 37.64 25.69 12.88
CA GLU A 575 36.89 26.81 12.32
C GLU A 575 37.28 27.02 10.84
N ASP A 576 36.42 27.64 10.03
CA ASP A 576 36.70 27.97 8.62
C ASP A 576 37.94 28.88 8.41
N SER A 577 38.44 29.51 9.47
CA SER A 577 39.66 30.33 9.46
C SER A 577 40.92 29.60 9.94
N SER A 578 40.83 28.30 10.22
CA SER A 578 41.99 27.52 10.69
C SER A 578 43.02 27.35 9.58
N ASP A 579 44.31 27.44 9.91
CA ASP A 579 45.40 27.33 8.93
C ASP A 579 45.51 25.91 8.34
N ASP A 580 44.99 24.90 9.04
CA ASP A 580 44.97 23.48 8.64
C ASP A 580 43.58 23.01 8.16
N LEU A 581 42.77 23.95 7.65
CA LEU A 581 41.47 23.67 7.07
C LEU A 581 41.60 22.74 5.86
N ILE A 582 40.88 21.63 5.93
CA ILE A 582 40.75 20.67 4.85
C ILE A 582 39.50 21.02 4.03
N CYS A 583 38.36 21.11 4.72
CA CYS A 583 37.06 21.41 4.10
C CYS A 583 36.30 22.44 4.92
N SER A 584 35.70 23.42 4.25
CA SER A 584 34.90 24.44 4.90
C SER A 584 33.46 23.98 5.17
N SER A 585 32.79 24.65 6.10
CA SER A 585 31.36 24.50 6.41
C SER A 585 30.43 24.62 5.19
N LYS A 586 30.83 25.38 4.15
CA LYS A 586 30.03 25.63 2.95
C LYS A 586 30.26 24.65 1.81
N GLN A 587 31.20 23.72 1.97
CA GLN A 587 31.53 22.76 0.92
C GLN A 587 30.69 21.50 1.09
N ALA A 588 29.64 21.37 0.27
CA ALA A 588 28.76 20.20 0.27
C ALA A 588 29.51 18.90 -0.13
N THR A 589 30.40 18.97 -1.12
CA THR A 589 31.33 17.89 -1.48
C THR A 589 32.70 18.14 -0.86
N CYS A 590 33.20 17.21 -0.04
CA CYS A 590 34.51 17.27 0.62
C CYS A 590 35.29 15.97 0.36
N ILE A 591 36.35 16.10 -0.44
CA ILE A 591 37.29 15.04 -0.79
C ILE A 591 38.69 15.57 -0.55
N THR A 592 39.55 14.72 -0.02
CA THR A 592 40.91 15.08 0.38
C THR A 592 41.86 14.05 -0.16
N SER A 593 43.13 14.42 -0.34
CA SER A 593 44.16 13.47 -0.74
C SER A 593 45.34 13.56 0.21
N LYS A 594 45.96 12.42 0.49
CA LYS A 594 47.25 12.33 1.15
C LYS A 594 48.19 11.61 0.19
N ALA A 595 49.32 12.21 -0.11
CA ALA A 595 50.36 11.62 -0.95
C ALA A 595 51.65 11.51 -0.15
N GLU A 596 52.07 10.29 0.15
CA GLU A 596 53.26 9.98 0.93
C GLU A 596 54.32 9.35 0.02
N PHE A 597 55.42 10.06 -0.19
CA PHE A 597 56.53 9.66 -1.06
C PHE A 597 57.72 9.21 -0.22
N PHE A 598 58.27 8.05 -0.54
CA PHE A 598 59.49 7.50 0.02
C PHE A 598 60.57 7.53 -1.06
N ILE A 599 61.44 8.54 -1.00
CA ILE A 599 62.52 8.70 -1.97
C ILE A 599 63.70 7.85 -1.49
N ASP A 600 64.07 6.85 -2.28
CA ASP A 600 65.12 5.89 -1.92
C ASP A 600 66.50 6.35 -2.37
N ASN A 601 66.63 6.75 -3.64
CA ASN A 601 67.90 7.11 -4.25
C ASN A 601 67.71 8.14 -5.38
N ILE A 602 68.72 8.96 -5.60
CA ILE A 602 68.74 9.96 -6.68
C ILE A 602 70.05 9.80 -7.45
N ALA A 603 69.96 9.56 -8.76
CA ALA A 603 71.10 9.43 -9.67
C ALA A 603 71.02 10.52 -10.75
N ILE A 604 72.16 11.13 -11.10
CA ILE A 604 72.21 12.16 -12.15
C ILE A 604 72.98 11.59 -13.35
N ASN A 605 72.27 11.35 -14.45
CA ASN A 605 72.86 10.89 -15.70
C ASN A 605 73.28 12.07 -16.57
N GLU A 606 74.57 12.40 -16.48
CA GLU A 606 75.15 13.60 -17.09
C GLU A 606 75.27 13.51 -18.63
N LEU A 607 75.26 12.29 -19.21
CA LEU A 607 75.39 12.02 -20.65
C LEU A 607 74.09 12.31 -21.41
N SER A 608 72.96 11.94 -20.82
CA SER A 608 71.62 12.22 -21.34
C SER A 608 71.04 13.52 -20.79
N GLY A 609 71.65 14.09 -19.73
CA GLY A 609 71.09 15.24 -19.03
C GLY A 609 69.81 14.88 -18.26
N GLU A 610 69.73 13.64 -17.79
CA GLU A 610 68.59 13.08 -17.08
C GLU A 610 68.88 12.96 -15.58
N ILE A 611 67.89 13.25 -14.74
CA ILE A 611 67.92 12.98 -13.29
C ILE A 611 66.96 11.83 -13.03
N ASN A 612 67.45 10.72 -12.47
CA ASN A 612 66.66 9.55 -12.13
C ASN A 612 66.44 9.50 -10.61
N ILE A 613 65.19 9.35 -10.19
CA ILE A 613 64.78 9.32 -8.78
C ILE A 613 64.04 8.01 -8.56
N ASP A 614 64.60 7.12 -7.73
CA ASP A 614 63.93 5.91 -7.29
C ASP A 614 63.02 6.25 -6.10
N PHE A 615 61.74 5.90 -6.18
CA PHE A 615 60.78 6.15 -5.11
C PHE A 615 59.68 5.09 -5.03
N ASP A 616 59.17 4.93 -3.81
CA ASP A 616 57.87 4.33 -3.52
C ASP A 616 56.89 5.44 -3.14
N ALA A 617 55.60 5.27 -3.41
CA ALA A 617 54.58 6.22 -2.96
C ALA A 617 53.29 5.53 -2.51
N GLU A 618 52.64 6.12 -1.52
CA GLU A 618 51.30 5.76 -1.07
C GLU A 618 50.39 6.97 -1.23
N ILE A 619 49.32 6.80 -2.01
CA ILE A 619 48.33 7.84 -2.29
C ILE A 619 47.02 7.37 -1.68
N ILE A 620 46.45 8.18 -0.79
CA ILE A 620 45.17 7.92 -0.15
C ILE A 620 44.21 9.04 -0.55
N LEU A 621 43.13 8.69 -1.23
CA LEU A 621 42.01 9.59 -1.48
C LEU A 621 40.96 9.36 -0.40
N SER A 622 40.60 10.39 0.33
CA SER A 622 39.68 10.33 1.47
C SER A 622 38.40 11.10 1.16
N ILE A 623 37.26 10.39 1.13
CA ILE A 623 35.94 10.99 0.89
C ILE A 623 35.24 11.20 2.24
N HIS A 624 34.93 12.45 2.57
CA HIS A 624 34.20 12.79 3.80
C HIS A 624 32.71 12.92 3.54
N ARG A 625 32.33 13.67 2.49
CA ARG A 625 30.92 13.83 2.09
C ARG A 625 30.79 14.15 0.62
N LEU A 626 29.68 13.71 0.02
CA LEU A 626 29.37 13.90 -1.40
C LEU A 626 28.01 14.57 -1.56
N ASN A 627 27.97 15.65 -2.35
CA ASN A 627 26.72 16.21 -2.81
C ASN A 627 26.36 15.60 -4.16
N ILE A 628 25.36 14.72 -4.17
CA ILE A 628 24.90 14.01 -5.36
C ILE A 628 23.52 14.54 -5.70
N ASP A 629 23.32 14.93 -6.95
CA ASP A 629 22.00 15.22 -7.49
C ASP A 629 21.47 13.94 -8.13
N LEU A 630 20.36 13.42 -7.63
CA LEU A 630 19.71 12.23 -8.17
C LEU A 630 18.94 12.54 -9.47
N GLY A 631 18.65 13.82 -9.74
CA GLY A 631 17.87 14.24 -10.91
C GLY A 631 16.37 13.91 -10.82
N GLU A 632 15.89 13.51 -9.64
CA GLU A 632 14.49 13.18 -9.37
C GLU A 632 13.79 14.35 -8.66
N GLU A 633 12.68 14.83 -9.20
CA GLU A 633 11.95 15.99 -8.63
C GLU A 633 11.32 15.70 -7.27
N ASN A 634 11.09 14.42 -6.96
CA ASN A 634 10.37 13.94 -5.77
C ASN A 634 11.27 13.55 -4.59
N ILE A 635 12.60 13.54 -4.79
CA ILE A 635 13.56 13.15 -3.75
C ILE A 635 14.59 14.27 -3.59
N GLU A 636 14.61 14.90 -2.42
CA GLU A 636 15.67 15.84 -2.05
C GLU A 636 16.73 15.13 -1.20
N LEU A 637 17.98 15.24 -1.63
CA LEU A 637 19.12 14.60 -1.00
C LEU A 637 20.09 15.66 -0.45
N GLN A 638 20.27 15.67 0.86
CA GLN A 638 21.33 16.43 1.52
C GLN A 638 22.69 15.74 1.32
N PRO A 639 23.82 16.47 1.50
CA PRO A 639 25.15 15.90 1.33
C PRO A 639 25.36 14.61 2.14
N ILE A 640 25.71 13.53 1.45
CA ILE A 640 25.85 12.20 2.06
C ILE A 640 27.20 12.12 2.79
N PRO A 641 27.24 11.88 4.11
CA PRO A 641 28.46 11.65 4.86
C PRO A 641 29.04 10.25 4.62
N SER A 642 30.34 10.11 4.89
CA SER A 642 31.12 8.88 4.70
C SER A 642 30.57 7.68 5.47
N ASP A 643 29.98 7.87 6.65
CA ASP A 643 29.32 6.79 7.40
C ASP A 643 28.13 6.18 6.64
N LEU A 644 27.33 7.00 5.96
CA LEU A 644 26.21 6.49 5.15
C LEU A 644 26.71 5.77 3.89
N ILE A 645 27.78 6.25 3.27
CA ILE A 645 28.39 5.56 2.13
C ILE A 645 28.93 4.18 2.58
N ARG A 646 29.60 4.09 3.74
CA ARG A 646 30.05 2.80 4.31
C ARG A 646 28.87 1.87 4.59
N ARG A 647 27.81 2.40 5.19
CA ARG A 647 26.59 1.64 5.47
C ARG A 647 25.96 1.13 4.18
N ALA A 648 25.86 1.95 3.14
CA ALA A 648 25.34 1.56 1.82
C ALA A 648 26.13 0.40 1.19
N ILE A 649 27.47 0.45 1.25
CA ILE A 649 28.34 -0.64 0.76
C ILE A 649 28.11 -1.93 1.57
N ALA A 650 28.05 -1.84 2.90
CA ALA A 650 27.86 -3.00 3.76
C ALA A 650 26.45 -3.61 3.68
N ILE A 651 25.41 -2.79 3.44
CA ILE A 651 24.05 -3.28 3.14
C ILE A 651 24.04 -4.02 1.81
N GLY A 652 24.77 -3.54 0.81
CA GLY A 652 24.88 -4.19 -0.50
C GLY A 652 25.37 -5.64 -0.42
N ASP A 653 26.22 -5.98 0.56
CA ASP A 653 26.68 -7.36 0.78
C ASP A 653 25.56 -8.34 1.18
N ARG A 654 24.43 -7.83 1.69
CA ARG A 654 23.26 -8.66 2.05
C ARG A 654 22.58 -9.23 0.81
N LYS A 655 22.77 -8.61 -0.36
CA LYS A 655 22.14 -9.04 -1.61
C LYS A 655 23.13 -9.84 -2.48
N PRO A 656 22.96 -11.16 -2.60
CA PRO A 656 23.84 -11.98 -3.42
C PRO A 656 23.63 -11.73 -4.92
N PRO A 657 24.62 -12.12 -5.77
CA PRO A 657 24.47 -12.08 -7.22
C PRO A 657 23.30 -12.96 -7.68
N SER A 658 22.55 -12.49 -8.67
CA SER A 658 21.45 -13.23 -9.29
C SER A 658 21.91 -13.90 -10.58
N PHE A 659 21.52 -15.16 -10.81
CA PHE A 659 21.90 -15.93 -11.99
C PHE A 659 21.08 -15.58 -13.26
N GLY A 660 20.27 -14.51 -13.22
CA GLY A 660 19.46 -14.04 -14.35
C GLY A 660 20.17 -13.02 -15.26
N ASN A 661 19.72 -12.91 -16.52
CA ASN A 661 20.15 -11.86 -17.46
C ASN A 661 19.50 -10.49 -17.17
N GLN A 662 19.33 -10.13 -15.89
CA GLN A 662 18.74 -8.85 -15.48
C GLN A 662 19.82 -7.76 -15.36
N ILE A 663 19.40 -6.50 -15.39
CA ILE A 663 20.28 -5.35 -15.10
C ILE A 663 20.76 -5.50 -13.64
N ASN A 664 22.04 -5.21 -13.38
CA ASN A 664 22.69 -5.40 -12.07
C ASN A 664 22.63 -6.85 -11.52
N SER A 665 22.86 -7.85 -12.39
CA SER A 665 22.90 -9.27 -12.00
C SER A 665 24.03 -9.63 -11.04
N GLU A 666 25.04 -8.77 -10.90
CA GLU A 666 26.18 -8.96 -9.99
C GLU A 666 25.83 -8.77 -8.50
N GLY A 667 24.60 -8.34 -8.18
CA GLY A 667 24.14 -8.13 -6.81
C GLY A 667 24.42 -6.72 -6.29
N GLY A 668 24.61 -6.57 -4.97
CA GLY A 668 24.84 -5.27 -4.33
C GLY A 668 23.57 -4.45 -4.07
N LEU A 669 23.74 -3.21 -3.59
CA LEU A 669 22.63 -2.34 -3.20
C LEU A 669 21.62 -2.10 -4.35
N LEU A 670 22.12 -2.01 -5.58
CA LEU A 670 21.31 -1.80 -6.78
C LEU A 670 20.90 -3.11 -7.48
N GLY A 671 21.19 -4.27 -6.86
CA GLY A 671 20.93 -5.57 -7.45
C GLY A 671 19.46 -5.76 -7.80
N GLY A 672 19.16 -6.13 -9.05
CA GLY A 672 17.79 -6.33 -9.55
C GLY A 672 17.00 -5.04 -9.84
N SER A 673 17.56 -3.85 -9.59
CA SER A 673 16.97 -2.56 -9.97
C SER A 673 17.34 -2.16 -11.40
N GLU A 674 16.60 -1.23 -11.99
CA GLU A 674 16.90 -0.67 -13.31
C GLU A 674 17.99 0.42 -13.26
N ILE A 675 18.30 0.93 -12.05
CA ILE A 675 19.26 2.00 -11.81
C ILE A 675 20.69 1.51 -12.02
N LYS A 676 21.46 2.20 -12.87
CA LYS A 676 22.90 1.93 -13.07
C LYS A 676 23.74 2.99 -12.39
N ALA A 677 24.93 2.62 -11.94
CA ALA A 677 25.92 3.53 -11.38
C ALA A 677 27.16 3.60 -12.29
N PRO A 678 27.05 4.19 -13.50
CA PRO A 678 28.20 4.34 -14.39
C PRO A 678 29.15 5.41 -13.87
N LEU A 679 30.41 5.04 -13.65
CA LEU A 679 31.50 5.97 -13.41
C LEU A 679 32.25 6.20 -14.73
N ASP A 680 32.26 7.45 -15.20
CA ASP A 680 33.02 7.88 -16.38
C ASP A 680 34.26 8.66 -15.94
N PHE A 681 35.43 8.22 -16.42
CA PHE A 681 36.72 8.85 -16.16
C PHE A 681 37.17 9.79 -17.30
N GLY A 682 36.25 10.16 -18.21
CA GLY A 682 36.48 11.13 -19.28
C GLY A 682 37.05 10.55 -20.58
N ASN A 683 37.27 9.24 -20.65
CA ASN A 683 37.79 8.52 -21.82
C ASN A 683 36.71 7.71 -22.57
N GLY A 684 35.44 7.84 -22.19
CA GLY A 684 34.31 7.13 -22.79
C GLY A 684 34.19 5.65 -22.40
N LYS A 685 35.06 5.14 -21.52
CA LYS A 685 34.88 3.84 -20.86
C LYS A 685 34.18 4.05 -19.53
N MET A 686 32.91 3.64 -19.46
CA MET A 686 32.12 3.68 -18.24
C MET A 686 32.29 2.37 -17.47
N ILE A 687 32.63 2.46 -16.18
CA ILE A 687 32.62 1.31 -15.27
C ILE A 687 31.28 1.33 -14.54
N ASN A 688 30.48 0.26 -14.65
CA ASN A 688 29.27 0.15 -13.85
C ASN A 688 29.64 -0.35 -12.46
N MET A 689 29.49 0.50 -11.44
CA MET A 689 29.91 0.17 -10.09
C MET A 689 28.87 -0.70 -9.37
N THR A 690 29.29 -1.86 -8.88
CA THR A 690 28.49 -2.66 -7.95
C THR A 690 28.73 -2.17 -6.52
N ILE A 691 27.70 -1.64 -5.86
CA ILE A 691 27.80 -1.10 -4.49
C ILE A 691 27.74 -2.27 -3.49
N SER A 692 28.91 -2.85 -3.20
CA SER A 692 29.15 -3.90 -2.20
C SER A 692 30.65 -4.01 -1.93
N ASN A 693 31.09 -4.71 -0.88
CA ASN A 693 32.52 -4.91 -0.63
C ASN A 693 33.20 -5.71 -1.75
N SER A 694 32.49 -6.70 -2.31
CA SER A 694 32.98 -7.44 -3.49
C SER A 694 33.07 -6.53 -4.71
N GLY A 695 32.09 -5.64 -4.91
CA GLY A 695 32.08 -4.69 -6.01
C GLY A 695 33.15 -3.61 -5.88
N MET A 696 33.46 -3.12 -4.67
CA MET A 696 34.60 -2.22 -4.42
C MET A 696 35.94 -2.91 -4.71
N SER A 697 36.04 -4.20 -4.43
CA SER A 697 37.23 -4.99 -4.76
C SER A 697 37.39 -5.14 -6.27
N GLN A 698 36.30 -5.45 -6.99
CA GLN A 698 36.30 -5.50 -8.45
C GLN A 698 36.63 -4.15 -9.07
N PHE A 699 36.07 -3.06 -8.52
CA PHE A 699 36.36 -1.70 -8.97
C PHE A 699 37.86 -1.36 -8.84
N ALA A 700 38.52 -1.77 -7.76
CA ALA A 700 39.97 -1.61 -7.62
C ALA A 700 40.76 -2.39 -8.68
N GLU A 701 40.31 -3.60 -9.05
CA GLU A 701 40.90 -4.40 -10.13
C GLU A 701 40.68 -3.74 -11.51
N ASP A 702 39.47 -3.27 -11.79
CA ASP A 702 39.12 -2.59 -13.04
C ASP A 702 39.89 -1.27 -13.20
N LEU A 703 40.08 -0.52 -12.10
CA LEU A 703 40.93 0.66 -12.08
C LEU A 703 42.39 0.30 -12.42
N ASN A 704 42.95 -0.78 -11.89
CA ASN A 704 44.30 -1.22 -12.24
C ASN A 704 44.45 -1.53 -13.76
N GLU A 705 43.39 -2.00 -14.43
CA GLU A 705 43.40 -2.25 -15.87
C GLU A 705 43.23 -0.97 -16.70
N ILE A 706 42.34 -0.06 -16.26
CA ILE A 706 41.93 1.11 -17.03
C ILE A 706 42.89 2.30 -16.83
N PHE A 707 43.52 2.41 -15.66
CA PHE A 707 44.30 3.57 -15.27
C PHE A 707 45.43 3.98 -16.25
N PRO A 708 46.21 3.06 -16.85
CA PRO A 708 47.19 3.41 -17.88
C PRO A 708 46.57 4.13 -19.09
N SER A 709 45.34 3.75 -19.47
CA SER A 709 44.60 4.40 -20.56
C SER A 709 43.97 5.74 -20.17
N VAL A 710 43.58 5.91 -18.90
CA VAL A 710 43.08 7.20 -18.40
C VAL A 710 44.20 8.24 -18.35
N ILE A 711 45.41 7.83 -17.96
CA ILE A 711 46.57 8.72 -17.94
C ILE A 711 47.00 9.12 -19.35
N SER A 712 47.00 8.18 -20.32
CA SER A 712 47.46 8.48 -21.68
C SER A 712 46.61 9.56 -22.36
N ASP A 713 45.32 9.62 -22.04
CA ASP A 713 44.41 10.62 -22.60
C ASP A 713 44.53 11.99 -21.89
N ASN A 714 45.17 12.03 -20.73
CA ASN A 714 45.33 13.21 -19.86
C ASN A 714 46.80 13.62 -19.64
N GLU A 715 47.69 13.37 -20.60
CA GLU A 715 49.10 13.78 -20.51
C GLU A 715 49.24 15.29 -20.24
N LEU A 716 49.81 15.66 -19.08
CA LEU A 716 50.11 17.07 -18.77
C LEU A 716 51.26 17.54 -19.67
N SER A 717 50.94 18.48 -20.55
CA SER A 717 51.90 19.07 -21.48
C SER A 717 51.87 20.60 -21.41
N ASN A 718 53.03 21.23 -21.62
CA ASN A 718 53.21 22.69 -21.61
C ASN A 718 52.90 23.39 -20.27
N PHE A 719 53.20 22.75 -19.13
CA PHE A 719 53.09 23.45 -17.84
C PHE A 719 54.32 24.33 -17.61
N ALA A 720 54.13 25.65 -17.63
CA ALA A 720 55.23 26.60 -17.49
C ALA A 720 55.77 26.63 -16.05
N LEU A 721 57.01 26.16 -15.87
CA LEU A 721 57.81 26.25 -14.66
C LEU A 721 58.80 27.41 -14.78
N ASP A 722 58.89 28.25 -13.76
CA ASP A 722 59.87 29.34 -13.67
C ASP A 722 60.82 29.04 -12.51
N PHE A 723 62.03 28.58 -12.82
CA PHE A 723 63.03 28.25 -11.80
C PHE A 723 63.87 29.47 -11.38
N GLY A 724 63.47 30.69 -11.75
CA GLY A 724 64.18 31.93 -11.46
C GLY A 724 65.39 32.20 -12.37
N PHE A 725 65.86 31.19 -13.11
CA PHE A 725 66.93 31.30 -14.12
C PHE A 725 66.45 31.03 -15.56
N GLY A 726 65.19 30.63 -15.77
CA GLY A 726 64.60 30.35 -17.08
C GLY A 726 63.18 29.79 -16.97
N LYS A 727 62.39 29.97 -18.04
CA LYS A 727 61.06 29.38 -18.17
C LYS A 727 61.15 28.08 -18.95
N TYR A 728 60.60 27.01 -18.39
CA TYR A 728 60.59 25.68 -18.98
C TYR A 728 59.16 25.16 -19.07
N ASP A 729 58.85 24.44 -20.13
CA ASP A 729 57.55 23.77 -20.29
C ASP A 729 57.69 22.31 -19.85
N LEU A 730 56.97 21.91 -18.79
CA LEU A 730 56.96 20.54 -18.30
C LEU A 730 55.99 19.68 -19.13
N ASN A 731 56.50 18.55 -19.62
CA ASN A 731 55.75 17.45 -20.20
C ASN A 731 55.89 16.24 -19.28
N THR A 732 54.79 15.61 -18.88
CA THR A 732 54.82 14.46 -17.98
C THR A 732 54.24 13.22 -18.66
N ASN A 733 54.98 12.12 -18.65
CA ASN A 733 54.50 10.80 -19.02
C ASN A 733 54.39 9.94 -17.76
N LEU A 734 53.16 9.55 -17.44
CA LEU A 734 52.84 8.70 -16.28
C LEU A 734 52.25 7.35 -16.72
N VAL A 735 52.23 7.04 -18.02
CA VAL A 735 51.53 5.86 -18.58
C VAL A 735 52.17 4.55 -18.09
N ARG A 736 53.47 4.58 -17.77
CA ARG A 736 54.26 3.41 -17.34
C ARG A 736 54.41 3.29 -15.83
N THR A 737 53.75 4.14 -15.07
CA THR A 737 53.88 4.17 -13.62
C THR A 737 53.21 2.94 -13.01
N PRO A 738 53.89 2.19 -12.10
CA PRO A 738 53.39 0.94 -11.56
C PRO A 738 52.37 1.15 -10.43
N PHE A 739 51.19 1.67 -10.77
CA PHE A 739 50.09 1.86 -9.83
C PHE A 739 49.43 0.53 -9.44
N GLN A 740 49.14 0.38 -8.16
CA GLN A 740 48.35 -0.71 -7.60
C GLN A 740 47.31 -0.15 -6.61
N PHE A 741 46.03 -0.18 -6.98
CA PHE A 741 44.91 0.12 -6.10
C PHE A 741 44.67 -1.02 -5.11
N ASN A 742 44.51 -0.71 -3.83
CA ASN A 742 44.26 -1.69 -2.78
C ASN A 742 42.80 -1.59 -2.30
N PRO A 743 42.06 -2.71 -2.28
CA PRO A 743 40.69 -2.71 -1.78
C PRO A 743 40.64 -2.66 -0.25
N GLU A 744 39.66 -1.94 0.29
CA GLU A 744 39.32 -1.90 1.72
C GLU A 744 37.96 -2.58 1.95
N ILE A 745 37.78 -3.20 3.12
CA ILE A 745 36.51 -3.79 3.53
C ILE A 745 35.80 -2.81 4.47
N TYR A 746 34.59 -2.41 4.08
CA TYR A 746 33.75 -1.48 4.81
C TYR A 746 32.72 -2.23 5.66
N GLN A 747 32.58 -1.81 6.92
CA GLN A 747 31.62 -2.35 7.88
C GLN A 747 30.60 -1.27 8.26
N ILE A 748 29.44 -1.71 8.74
CA ILE A 748 28.40 -0.82 9.25
C ILE A 748 28.95 -0.07 10.49
N PRO A 749 28.88 1.28 10.52
CA PRO A 749 29.27 2.05 11.70
C PRO A 749 28.48 1.66 12.95
N GLU A 750 29.12 1.67 14.13
CA GLU A 750 28.47 1.33 15.40
C GLU A 750 27.37 2.32 15.82
N THR A 751 27.41 3.55 15.30
CA THR A 751 26.44 4.61 15.61
C THR A 751 25.36 4.73 14.54
N ILE A 752 24.13 4.99 14.97
CA ILE A 752 22.98 5.26 14.09
C ILE A 752 23.07 6.67 13.50
N THR A 753 23.57 7.64 14.28
CA THR A 753 23.81 9.00 13.81
C THR A 753 25.02 9.02 12.89
N PRO A 754 24.87 9.47 11.63
CA PRO A 754 25.99 9.49 10.71
C PRO A 754 26.96 10.63 11.02
N SER A 755 28.23 10.41 10.67
CA SER A 755 29.32 11.38 10.76
C SER A 755 30.18 11.34 9.49
N ASP A 756 30.78 12.48 9.13
CA ASP A 756 31.74 12.62 8.03
C ASP A 756 33.20 12.76 8.52
N LEU A 757 33.44 12.70 9.83
CA LEU A 757 34.77 12.87 10.43
C LEU A 757 35.71 11.71 10.12
N ASN A 758 35.15 10.51 9.91
CA ASN A 758 35.91 9.33 9.50
C ASN A 758 35.79 9.18 7.98
N PRO A 759 36.76 9.55 7.14
CA PRO A 759 36.61 9.44 5.69
C PRO A 759 36.59 7.98 5.20
N ILE A 760 36.07 7.76 3.99
CA ILE A 760 36.29 6.54 3.21
C ILE A 760 37.62 6.68 2.47
N ASN A 761 38.52 5.71 2.60
CA ASN A 761 39.87 5.79 2.07
C ASN A 761 40.06 4.87 0.87
N PHE A 762 40.38 5.45 -0.28
CA PHE A 762 40.85 4.71 -1.45
C PHE A 762 42.38 4.82 -1.51
N SER A 763 43.07 3.72 -1.24
CA SER A 763 44.53 3.69 -1.25
C SER A 763 45.08 3.12 -2.56
N ALA A 764 46.11 3.77 -3.09
CA ALA A 764 46.91 3.33 -4.21
C ALA A 764 48.38 3.34 -3.81
N SER A 765 49.10 2.29 -4.19
CA SER A 765 50.54 2.19 -3.96
C SER A 765 51.31 2.19 -5.28
N ILE A 766 52.42 2.89 -5.31
CA ILE A 766 53.42 2.89 -6.38
C ILE A 766 54.67 2.25 -5.79
N LYS A 767 55.14 1.16 -6.38
CA LYS A 767 56.31 0.42 -5.89
C LYS A 767 57.40 0.27 -6.94
N ASN A 768 58.65 0.49 -6.54
CA ASN A 768 59.84 0.45 -7.39
C ASN A 768 59.68 1.33 -8.65
N ALA A 769 59.21 2.56 -8.47
CA ALA A 769 59.14 3.53 -9.56
C ALA A 769 60.47 4.28 -9.67
N GLU A 770 60.86 4.57 -10.90
CA GLU A 770 61.98 5.43 -11.27
C GLU A 770 61.39 6.61 -12.06
N MET A 771 61.60 7.81 -11.54
CA MET A 771 61.24 9.07 -12.16
C MET A 771 62.47 9.63 -12.88
N SER A 772 62.42 9.70 -14.20
CA SER A 772 63.46 10.31 -15.03
C SER A 772 63.04 11.73 -15.45
N LEU A 773 63.90 12.71 -15.21
CA LEU A 773 63.70 14.10 -15.56
C LEU A 773 64.78 14.54 -16.54
N SER A 774 64.40 14.77 -17.80
CA SER A 774 65.29 15.26 -18.86
C SER A 774 64.97 16.71 -19.25
N SER A 775 65.95 17.45 -19.74
CA SER A 775 65.75 18.81 -20.28
C SER A 775 66.23 18.91 -21.72
N LEU A 776 65.33 19.23 -22.66
CA LEU A 776 65.61 19.43 -24.08
C LEU A 776 64.93 20.72 -24.58
N ASP A 777 65.70 21.68 -25.13
CA ASP A 777 65.18 22.89 -25.80
C ASP A 777 64.07 23.66 -25.03
N ASN A 778 64.32 24.01 -23.76
CA ASN A 778 63.36 24.65 -22.84
C ASN A 778 62.11 23.79 -22.50
N GLN A 779 62.12 22.50 -22.82
CA GLN A 779 61.12 21.53 -22.36
C GLN A 779 61.74 20.60 -21.32
N LEU A 780 61.04 20.42 -20.20
CA LEU A 780 61.36 19.42 -19.19
C LEU A 780 60.47 18.21 -19.46
N ASN A 781 61.05 17.06 -19.79
CA ASN A 781 60.27 15.82 -19.89
C ASN A 781 60.49 15.00 -18.63
N LEU A 782 59.38 14.73 -17.95
CA LEU A 782 59.26 13.88 -16.79
C LEU A 782 58.67 12.53 -17.25
N ASP A 783 59.38 11.42 -17.08
CA ASP A 783 58.86 10.08 -17.36
C ASP A 783 58.98 9.21 -16.11
N VAL A 784 57.87 8.64 -15.67
CA VAL A 784 57.83 7.76 -14.49
C VAL A 784 57.52 6.34 -14.93
N HIS A 785 58.50 5.45 -14.77
CA HIS A 785 58.41 4.05 -15.15
C HIS A 785 58.88 3.13 -14.02
N ARG A 786 58.78 1.82 -14.20
CA ARG A 786 59.36 0.86 -13.26
C ARG A 786 60.90 0.92 -13.34
N SER A 787 61.58 0.89 -12.20
CA SER A 787 63.04 1.05 -12.16
C SER A 787 63.80 -0.03 -12.93
N SER A 788 64.90 0.35 -13.59
CA SER A 788 65.79 -0.60 -14.28
C SER A 788 67.27 -0.29 -14.01
N TYR A 789 68.03 -1.29 -13.53
CA TYR A 789 69.45 -1.12 -13.19
C TYR A 789 70.31 -0.87 -14.43
N GLY A 790 70.84 0.35 -14.58
CA GLY A 790 71.84 0.69 -15.60
C GLY A 790 72.75 1.83 -15.18
N SER A 791 74.03 1.53 -14.91
CA SER A 791 75.06 2.56 -14.62
C SER A 791 75.79 3.00 -15.89
N SER A 792 75.92 4.30 -16.14
CA SER A 792 76.90 4.85 -17.11
C SER A 792 77.29 6.31 -16.82
N GLN A 793 78.49 6.72 -17.27
CA GLN A 793 79.38 7.76 -16.72
C GLN A 793 79.53 9.05 -17.59
N TYR A 794 80.01 10.15 -16.97
CA TYR A 794 80.59 11.44 -17.50
C TYR A 794 79.57 12.51 -17.95
N LEU A 795 79.70 13.85 -17.84
CA LEU A 795 80.42 14.85 -17.02
C LEU A 795 79.49 16.10 -16.99
N PHE A 796 78.86 16.49 -15.88
CA PHE A 796 77.95 17.66 -15.79
C PHE A 796 78.69 18.90 -15.28
N GLN A 797 78.31 20.07 -15.79
CA GLN A 797 78.89 21.34 -15.38
C GLN A 797 77.80 22.19 -14.70
N TRP A 798 77.96 22.41 -13.40
CA TRP A 798 76.99 23.04 -12.50
C TRP A 798 76.67 24.51 -12.88
N PRO A 799 75.39 24.90 -13.02
CA PRO A 799 74.98 26.30 -13.28
C PRO A 799 74.78 27.14 -12.00
N PHE A 800 74.86 26.54 -10.81
CA PHE A 800 74.36 27.13 -9.56
C PHE A 800 75.42 27.94 -8.78
N GLY A 801 76.05 28.97 -9.35
CA GLY A 801 76.86 29.93 -8.58
C GLY A 801 78.01 29.33 -7.74
N ASN A 802 78.43 30.01 -6.66
CA ASN A 802 79.52 29.53 -5.79
C ASN A 802 78.99 28.53 -4.74
N PRO A 803 79.71 27.42 -4.48
CA PRO A 803 79.33 26.46 -3.46
C PRO A 803 79.55 27.03 -2.05
N ILE A 804 78.57 26.82 -1.19
CA ILE A 804 78.63 27.04 0.25
C ILE A 804 78.70 25.67 0.92
N THR A 805 79.72 25.45 1.74
CA THR A 805 79.95 24.17 2.42
C THR A 805 79.36 24.19 3.83
N SER A 806 78.73 23.09 4.25
CA SER A 806 78.29 22.82 5.62
C SER A 806 78.89 21.49 6.12
N ASP A 807 78.64 21.14 7.39
CA ASP A 807 79.06 19.87 8.00
C ASP A 807 78.40 18.65 7.33
N PHE A 808 77.22 18.80 6.73
CA PHE A 808 76.53 17.74 6.00
C PHE A 808 77.00 17.64 4.55
N GLY A 809 77.26 18.79 3.90
CA GLY A 809 77.44 18.78 2.45
C GLY A 809 77.72 20.13 1.79
N ILE A 810 77.27 20.26 0.54
CA ILE A 810 77.37 21.49 -0.27
C ILE A 810 75.96 21.97 -0.64
N THR A 811 75.72 23.26 -0.46
CA THR A 811 74.58 24.00 -1.02
C THR A 811 75.12 25.16 -1.85
N PHE A 812 74.27 25.93 -2.53
CA PHE A 812 74.71 26.98 -3.45
C PHE A 812 74.04 28.32 -3.13
N GLU A 813 74.80 29.42 -3.22
CA GLU A 813 74.39 30.75 -2.72
C GLU A 813 73.12 31.31 -3.41
N ASN A 814 72.82 30.87 -4.63
CA ASN A 814 71.62 31.25 -5.40
C ASN A 814 70.71 30.05 -5.74
N SER A 815 70.68 28.98 -4.93
CA SER A 815 69.82 27.80 -5.19
C SER A 815 68.40 27.89 -4.63
N GLN A 816 67.91 29.08 -4.28
CA GLN A 816 66.53 29.24 -3.84
C GLN A 816 65.57 29.10 -5.02
N ILE A 817 64.88 27.97 -5.06
CA ILE A 817 63.82 27.69 -6.04
C ILE A 817 62.52 28.26 -5.47
N GLN A 818 61.79 29.01 -6.30
CA GLN A 818 60.47 29.53 -5.95
C GLN A 818 59.42 28.84 -6.82
N GLN A 819 58.44 28.22 -6.20
CA GLN A 819 57.34 27.54 -6.89
C GLN A 819 56.01 28.10 -6.42
N GLN A 820 55.16 28.47 -7.37
CA GLN A 820 53.78 28.85 -7.06
C GLN A 820 52.89 27.60 -7.13
N ILE A 821 52.26 27.24 -6.01
CA ILE A 821 51.35 26.11 -5.90
C ILE A 821 49.92 26.63 -5.89
N PHE A 822 49.12 26.18 -6.88
CA PHE A 822 47.72 26.55 -7.00
C PHE A 822 46.83 25.59 -6.18
N PRO A 823 45.72 26.08 -5.61
CA PRO A 823 44.69 25.22 -5.03
C PRO A 823 44.09 24.29 -6.09
N ILE A 824 43.59 23.14 -5.66
CA ILE A 824 42.97 22.15 -6.55
C ILE A 824 41.47 22.44 -6.62
N MET A 825 40.96 22.70 -7.82
CA MET A 825 39.54 22.92 -8.07
C MET A 825 39.13 22.27 -9.39
N GLU A 826 38.23 21.30 -9.31
CA GLU A 826 37.74 20.54 -10.46
C GLU A 826 36.21 20.47 -10.44
N TYR A 827 35.61 20.49 -11.63
CA TYR A 827 34.19 20.25 -11.80
C TYR A 827 33.99 18.79 -12.17
N THR A 828 33.28 18.06 -11.33
CA THR A 828 32.95 16.66 -11.56
C THR A 828 31.43 16.47 -11.56
N ILE A 829 31.01 15.25 -11.89
CA ILE A 829 29.61 14.82 -11.75
C ILE A 829 29.11 14.87 -10.29
N PHE A 830 30.02 14.87 -9.31
CA PHE A 830 29.73 14.96 -7.87
C PHE A 830 29.81 16.41 -7.35
N GLY A 831 29.70 17.38 -8.26
CA GLY A 831 29.81 18.81 -7.97
C GLY A 831 31.22 19.36 -8.09
N THR A 832 31.43 20.56 -7.53
CA THR A 832 32.75 21.22 -7.57
C THR A 832 33.62 20.72 -6.44
N ILE A 833 34.64 19.93 -6.77
CA ILE A 833 35.65 19.47 -5.82
C ILE A 833 36.64 20.60 -5.58
N ARG A 834 36.83 20.97 -4.31
CA ARG A 834 37.81 21.96 -3.85
C ARG A 834 38.71 21.29 -2.82
N THR A 835 39.57 20.41 -3.30
CA THR A 835 40.31 19.47 -2.45
C THR A 835 41.60 20.07 -1.93
N SER A 836 42.00 19.62 -0.74
CA SER A 836 43.35 19.78 -0.21
C SER A 836 44.13 18.48 -0.39
N SER A 837 45.41 18.59 -0.75
CA SER A 837 46.37 17.49 -0.74
C SER A 837 47.37 17.68 0.39
N TYR A 838 47.53 16.67 1.24
CA TYR A 838 48.55 16.58 2.27
C TYR A 838 49.72 15.74 1.75
N ILE A 839 50.81 16.42 1.41
CA ILE A 839 52.00 15.82 0.80
C ILE A 839 53.03 15.57 1.90
N VAL A 840 53.46 14.32 2.04
CA VAL A 840 54.52 13.90 2.95
C VAL A 840 55.67 13.35 2.10
N MET A 841 56.87 13.91 2.22
CA MET A 841 58.04 13.42 1.50
C MET A 841 59.11 12.98 2.51
N HIS A 842 59.46 11.70 2.46
CA HIS A 842 60.59 11.13 3.19
C HIS A 842 61.84 11.21 2.32
N MET A 843 62.83 11.96 2.77
CA MET A 843 64.08 12.20 2.04
C MET A 843 65.12 11.11 2.33
N PRO A 844 65.99 10.79 1.35
CA PRO A 844 67.12 9.89 1.53
C PRO A 844 68.25 10.56 2.34
N ASP A 845 69.21 9.77 2.83
CA ASP A 845 70.32 10.28 3.66
C ASP A 845 71.27 11.20 2.87
N GLU A 846 71.25 11.13 1.53
CA GLU A 846 72.13 11.85 0.62
C GLU A 846 71.71 13.30 0.35
N ILE A 847 70.43 13.65 0.52
CA ILE A 847 69.89 14.96 0.12
C ILE A 847 68.96 15.48 1.22
N ARG A 848 69.14 16.75 1.60
CA ARG A 848 68.24 17.42 2.55
C ARG A 848 67.86 18.81 2.05
N PHE A 849 66.71 19.29 2.48
CA PHE A 849 66.28 20.68 2.37
C PHE A 849 66.96 21.51 3.46
N SER A 850 67.69 22.54 3.05
CA SER A 850 68.31 23.51 3.97
C SER A 850 67.35 24.61 4.41
N SER A 851 66.35 24.92 3.58
CA SER A 851 65.21 25.77 3.93
C SER A 851 63.98 25.37 3.13
N PHE A 852 62.80 25.49 3.75
CA PHE A 852 61.49 25.36 3.12
C PHE A 852 60.57 26.36 3.81
N GLU A 853 60.15 27.39 3.08
CA GLU A 853 59.24 28.42 3.59
C GLU A 853 58.01 28.49 2.68
N SER A 854 56.82 28.41 3.29
CA SER A 854 55.53 28.65 2.64
C SER A 854 55.05 30.05 3.01
N SER A 855 54.57 30.83 2.04
CA SER A 855 54.03 32.17 2.29
C SER A 855 52.78 32.16 3.19
N LYS A 856 52.09 31.03 3.24
CA LYS A 856 50.91 30.78 4.08
C LYS A 856 51.19 29.89 5.30
N GLY A 857 52.43 29.49 5.53
CA GLY A 857 52.79 28.63 6.67
C GLY A 857 52.26 27.20 6.60
N LEU A 858 51.90 26.71 5.40
CA LEU A 858 51.29 25.39 5.19
C LEU A 858 52.29 24.23 5.12
N GLY A 859 53.53 24.48 5.54
CA GLY A 859 54.66 23.61 5.30
C GLY A 859 55.60 23.55 6.49
N ASP A 860 56.04 22.34 6.84
CA ASP A 860 56.99 22.13 7.94
C ASP A 860 58.05 21.10 7.57
N ILE A 861 59.24 21.24 8.18
CA ILE A 861 60.34 20.30 8.09
C ILE A 861 60.51 19.66 9.46
N SER A 862 60.41 18.33 9.51
CA SER A 862 60.70 17.55 10.71
C SER A 862 61.80 16.51 10.45
N GLU A 863 62.39 15.98 11.51
CA GLU A 863 63.41 14.92 11.42
C GLU A 863 62.95 13.73 12.29
N VAL A 864 62.76 12.58 11.66
CA VAL A 864 62.29 11.35 12.31
C VAL A 864 63.27 10.23 11.96
N GLU A 865 63.80 9.55 12.99
CA GLU A 865 64.79 8.47 12.83
C GLU A 865 66.07 8.83 12.05
N GLY A 866 66.43 10.12 12.01
CA GLY A 866 67.62 10.62 11.30
C GLY A 866 67.39 10.90 9.80
N ARG A 867 66.15 10.73 9.32
CA ARG A 867 65.71 11.13 7.98
C ARG A 867 64.85 12.39 8.05
N GLN A 868 64.99 13.25 7.05
CA GLN A 868 64.21 14.47 6.95
C GLN A 868 62.84 14.16 6.32
N ILE A 869 61.78 14.61 6.99
CA ILE A 869 60.40 14.49 6.50
C ILE A 869 59.86 15.90 6.25
N ILE A 870 59.33 16.11 5.05
CA ILE A 870 58.64 17.34 4.69
C ILE A 870 57.15 17.06 4.67
N THR A 871 56.39 17.91 5.34
CA THR A 871 54.93 17.88 5.31
C THR A 871 54.44 19.19 4.73
N TYR A 872 53.62 19.11 3.68
CA TYR A 872 53.05 20.28 3.02
C TYR A 872 51.57 20.08 2.72
N LEU A 873 50.74 21.02 3.16
CA LEU A 873 49.32 21.08 2.84
C LEU A 873 49.10 22.06 1.68
N THR A 874 48.47 21.62 0.60
CA THR A 874 48.13 22.54 -0.49
C THR A 874 47.10 23.58 -0.06
N PRO A 875 47.16 24.82 -0.56
CA PRO A 875 46.16 25.83 -0.24
C PRO A 875 44.75 25.41 -0.69
N VAL A 876 43.75 25.82 0.07
CA VAL A 876 42.32 25.62 -0.24
C VAL A 876 41.65 26.93 -0.67
N CYS A 877 40.54 26.83 -1.42
CA CYS A 877 39.78 27.99 -1.90
C CYS A 877 38.27 27.89 -1.57
N PRO A 878 37.90 27.91 -0.28
CA PRO A 878 36.57 27.48 0.18
C PRO A 878 35.40 28.27 -0.40
N ASP A 879 35.49 29.61 -0.44
CA ASP A 879 34.41 30.48 -0.92
C ASP A 879 34.42 30.73 -2.45
N SER A 880 35.34 30.11 -3.20
CA SER A 880 35.53 30.44 -4.62
C SER A 880 34.54 29.70 -5.53
N GLN A 881 33.71 30.43 -6.26
CA GLN A 881 32.78 29.87 -7.25
C GLN A 881 33.42 29.64 -8.62
N THR A 882 34.53 30.33 -8.93
CA THR A 882 35.23 30.20 -10.21
C THR A 882 36.71 29.89 -10.02
N TRP A 883 37.33 29.22 -11.01
CA TRP A 883 38.78 28.98 -11.01
C TRP A 883 39.58 30.28 -10.91
N TYR A 884 39.10 31.37 -11.52
CA TYR A 884 39.79 32.65 -11.49
C TYR A 884 39.89 33.25 -10.08
N ASP A 885 38.85 33.04 -9.26
CA ASP A 885 38.86 33.45 -7.86
C ASP A 885 39.66 32.47 -7.00
N CYS A 886 39.55 31.17 -7.26
CA CYS A 886 40.31 30.13 -6.57
C CYS A 886 41.82 30.32 -6.77
N LYS A 887 42.28 30.62 -7.99
CA LYS A 887 43.69 30.85 -8.34
C LYS A 887 44.39 31.91 -7.48
N LYS A 888 43.65 32.90 -6.96
CA LYS A 888 44.20 33.95 -6.09
C LYS A 888 44.68 33.41 -4.75
N ASN A 889 44.20 32.24 -4.33
CA ASN A 889 44.60 31.56 -3.10
C ASN A 889 45.88 30.74 -3.25
N ALA A 890 46.63 30.89 -4.35
CA ALA A 890 47.92 30.24 -4.53
C ALA A 890 48.89 30.52 -3.37
N ASP A 891 49.72 29.53 -3.05
CA ASP A 891 50.82 29.65 -2.10
C ASP A 891 52.14 29.76 -2.86
N LEU A 892 53.06 30.58 -2.35
CA LEU A 892 54.42 30.67 -2.85
C LEU A 892 55.33 29.90 -1.90
N VAL A 893 55.89 28.80 -2.41
CA VAL A 893 56.84 27.96 -1.68
C VAL A 893 58.24 28.27 -2.16
N THR A 894 59.14 28.54 -1.22
CA THR A 894 60.57 28.79 -1.49
C THR A 894 61.42 27.77 -0.77
N PHE A 895 62.30 27.08 -1.50
CA PHE A 895 63.10 26.00 -0.92
C PHE A 895 64.52 25.96 -1.48
N SER A 896 65.44 25.38 -0.70
CA SER A 896 66.84 25.17 -1.10
C SER A 896 67.31 23.77 -0.72
N LEU A 897 68.00 23.11 -1.65
CA LEU A 897 68.56 21.77 -1.45
C LEU A 897 70.02 21.82 -1.02
N GLU A 898 70.42 20.82 -0.25
CA GLU A 898 71.77 20.57 0.20
C GLU A 898 72.14 19.09 -0.03
N TYR A 899 73.28 18.87 -0.69
CA TYR A 899 73.76 17.55 -1.10
C TYR A 899 74.86 17.08 -0.18
N SER A 900 74.78 15.85 0.32
CA SER A 900 75.75 15.31 1.28
C SER A 900 77.16 15.14 0.70
N TRP A 901 78.17 15.14 1.57
CA TRP A 901 79.54 14.82 1.14
C TRP A 901 79.68 13.41 0.59
N SER A 902 78.94 12.42 1.10
CA SER A 902 78.98 11.04 0.59
C SER A 902 78.48 10.98 -0.85
N PHE A 903 77.37 11.66 -1.16
CA PHE A 903 76.83 11.79 -2.51
C PHE A 903 77.89 12.35 -3.48
N ILE A 904 78.51 13.46 -3.10
CA ILE A 904 79.55 14.11 -3.90
C ILE A 904 80.78 13.21 -4.10
N PHE A 905 81.22 12.49 -3.06
CA PHE A 905 82.37 11.59 -3.18
C PHE A 905 82.08 10.36 -4.02
N VAL A 906 80.89 9.77 -3.89
CA VAL A 906 80.46 8.62 -4.70
C VAL A 906 80.46 9.00 -6.19
N GLU A 907 79.90 10.17 -6.52
CA GLU A 907 79.94 10.70 -7.89
C GLU A 907 81.36 11.07 -8.37
N LEU A 908 82.26 11.50 -7.48
CA LEU A 908 83.64 11.88 -7.83
C LEU A 908 84.65 10.71 -7.92
N ILE A 909 84.39 9.58 -7.26
CA ILE A 909 85.31 8.42 -7.20
C ILE A 909 85.71 7.87 -8.58
N PRO A 910 84.80 7.70 -9.56
CA PRO A 910 85.16 7.22 -10.90
C PRO A 910 86.20 8.10 -11.58
N TYR A 911 86.08 9.42 -11.41
CA TYR A 911 87.03 10.40 -11.95
C TYR A 911 88.40 10.30 -11.28
N ILE A 912 88.42 10.13 -9.96
CA ILE A 912 89.65 9.93 -9.19
C ILE A 912 90.35 8.63 -9.64
N ILE A 913 89.61 7.53 -9.86
CA ILE A 913 90.16 6.27 -10.34
C ILE A 913 90.74 6.42 -11.76
N LEU A 914 90.03 7.09 -12.66
CA LEU A 914 90.50 7.34 -14.03
C LEU A 914 91.80 8.17 -14.02
N LEU A 915 91.86 9.21 -13.18
CA LEU A 915 93.03 10.07 -13.03
C LEU A 915 94.22 9.33 -12.40
N ILE A 916 93.98 8.49 -11.37
CA ILE A 916 94.98 7.60 -10.79
C ILE A 916 95.48 6.59 -11.82
N SER A 917 94.60 6.03 -12.66
CA SER A 917 94.97 5.08 -13.72
C SER A 917 95.88 5.73 -14.78
N LEU A 918 95.58 6.97 -15.17
CA LEU A 918 96.41 7.77 -16.08
C LEU A 918 97.77 8.11 -15.46
N LEU A 919 97.80 8.50 -14.19
CA LEU A 919 99.05 8.76 -13.45
C LEU A 919 99.89 7.48 -13.25
N ALA A 920 99.26 6.33 -12.99
CA ALA A 920 99.90 5.03 -12.91
C ALA A 920 100.50 4.63 -14.27
N MET A 921 99.75 4.77 -15.37
CA MET A 921 100.23 4.56 -16.73
C MET A 921 101.41 5.47 -17.07
N PHE A 922 101.34 6.76 -16.71
CA PHE A 922 102.41 7.73 -16.95
C PHE A 922 103.68 7.37 -16.16
N SER A 923 103.54 7.04 -14.88
CA SER A 923 104.67 6.65 -14.01
C SER A 923 105.30 5.32 -14.44
N VAL A 924 104.51 4.34 -14.90
CA VAL A 924 105.00 3.10 -15.53
C VAL A 924 105.77 3.40 -16.82
N ARG A 925 105.26 4.28 -17.68
CA ARG A 925 105.91 4.67 -18.94
C ARG A 925 107.25 5.38 -18.70
N VAL A 926 107.33 6.22 -17.65
CA VAL A 926 108.58 6.86 -17.20
C VAL A 926 109.57 5.84 -16.64
N ARG A 927 109.11 4.86 -15.84
CA ARG A 927 109.96 3.78 -15.32
C ARG A 927 110.47 2.86 -16.43
N ARG A 928 109.65 2.54 -17.45
CA ARG A 928 110.02 1.71 -18.60
C ARG A 928 111.09 2.38 -19.46
N ARG A 929 110.92 3.67 -19.77
CA ARG A 929 111.96 4.50 -20.45
C ARG A 929 113.28 4.58 -19.67
N ARG A 930 113.24 4.58 -18.32
CA ARG A 930 114.45 4.55 -17.49
C ARG A 930 115.13 3.17 -17.49
N LYS A 931 114.37 2.06 -17.54
CA LYS A 931 114.91 0.70 -17.67
C LYS A 931 115.53 0.44 -19.05
N GLU A 932 114.87 0.88 -20.13
CA GLU A 932 115.41 0.78 -21.50
C GLU A 932 116.74 1.54 -21.65
N LYS A 933 116.85 2.74 -21.06
CA LYS A 933 118.11 3.50 -21.02
C LYS A 933 119.22 2.82 -20.20
N ARG A 934 118.88 1.95 -19.24
CA ARG A 934 119.87 1.16 -18.46
C ARG A 934 120.33 -0.07 -19.24
N LEU A 935 119.43 -0.77 -19.93
CA LEU A 935 119.76 -1.91 -20.79
C LEU A 935 120.64 -1.51 -21.99
N LEU A 936 120.36 -0.36 -22.62
CA LEU A 936 121.22 0.21 -23.68
C LEU A 936 122.64 0.60 -23.22
N LYS A 937 122.83 0.90 -21.92
CA LYS A 937 124.17 1.17 -21.35
C LYS A 937 124.95 -0.13 -21.09
N ILE A 938 124.26 -1.20 -20.70
CA ILE A 938 124.86 -2.52 -20.46
C ILE A 938 125.30 -3.15 -21.79
N GLN A 939 124.46 -3.10 -22.84
CA GLN A 939 124.83 -3.59 -24.18
C GLN A 939 126.00 -2.81 -24.82
N LYS A 940 126.15 -1.50 -24.54
CA LYS A 940 127.31 -0.71 -25.00
C LYS A 940 128.61 -1.06 -24.26
N GLN A 941 128.54 -1.55 -23.02
CA GLN A 941 129.72 -1.99 -22.27
C GLN A 941 130.19 -3.38 -22.72
N GLU A 942 129.26 -4.31 -23.02
CA GLU A 942 129.62 -5.65 -23.51
C GLU A 942 130.26 -5.63 -24.91
N LEU A 943 129.82 -4.73 -25.80
CA LEU A 943 130.35 -4.58 -27.16
C LEU A 943 131.77 -3.95 -27.17
N LEU A 944 132.07 -3.08 -26.21
CA LEU A 944 133.41 -2.50 -25.99
C LEU A 944 134.40 -3.54 -25.42
N GLN A 945 133.91 -4.52 -24.67
CA GLN A 945 134.73 -5.54 -24.03
C GLN A 945 135.07 -6.68 -25.00
N SER A 946 134.22 -6.98 -25.98
CA SER A 946 134.50 -7.92 -27.07
C SER A 946 135.50 -7.38 -28.09
N GLU A 947 135.47 -6.07 -28.40
CA GLU A 947 136.46 -5.41 -29.28
C GLU A 947 137.88 -5.38 -28.68
N LEU A 948 138.01 -5.34 -27.35
CA LEU A 948 139.30 -5.31 -26.64
C LEU A 948 139.94 -6.70 -26.48
N THR A 949 139.18 -7.79 -26.58
CA THR A 949 139.69 -9.17 -26.48
C THR A 949 140.06 -9.79 -27.83
N GLU A 950 139.52 -9.28 -28.94
CA GLU A 950 139.82 -9.77 -30.30
C GLU A 950 141.17 -9.25 -30.83
N VAL A 951 141.66 -8.11 -30.31
CA VAL A 951 142.97 -7.54 -30.67
C VAL A 951 144.14 -8.17 -29.89
N ALA A 952 143.88 -8.89 -28.79
CA ALA A 952 144.93 -9.49 -27.94
C ALA A 952 145.13 -11.01 -28.14
N ALA A 953 144.28 -11.68 -28.91
CA ALA A 953 144.34 -13.14 -29.11
C ALA A 953 144.95 -13.59 -30.45
N VAL A 954 145.31 -12.66 -31.35
CA VAL A 954 145.86 -12.97 -32.69
C VAL A 954 147.40 -13.11 -32.71
N GLU A 955 148.10 -12.82 -31.61
CA GLU A 955 149.59 -12.90 -31.60
C GLU A 955 150.17 -14.24 -31.09
N VAL A 956 149.38 -15.19 -30.58
CA VAL A 956 150.00 -16.35 -29.88
C VAL A 956 149.52 -17.75 -30.29
N PHE A 957 148.32 -17.98 -30.83
CA PHE A 957 147.95 -19.37 -31.16
C PHE A 957 147.19 -19.53 -32.48
N GLY A 958 147.86 -20.22 -33.41
CA GLY A 958 147.36 -20.62 -34.72
C GLY A 958 146.36 -21.78 -34.68
N SER A 959 145.83 -22.03 -35.88
CA SER A 959 144.78 -22.95 -36.30
C SER A 959 144.64 -24.26 -35.52
N MET A 960 143.41 -24.61 -35.18
CA MET A 960 142.98 -26.01 -35.15
C MET A 960 141.50 -26.19 -35.47
N ASP A 961 141.25 -27.36 -36.03
CA ASP A 961 140.04 -27.92 -36.62
C ASP A 961 138.80 -27.98 -35.70
N SER A 962 137.65 -28.09 -36.37
CA SER A 962 136.34 -28.65 -36.01
C SER A 962 136.23 -29.63 -34.81
N PRO A 963 135.02 -30.12 -34.43
CA PRO A 963 133.66 -29.55 -34.40
C PRO A 963 133.03 -29.71 -32.99
N VAL A 964 132.07 -28.87 -32.57
CA VAL A 964 131.19 -29.24 -31.43
C VAL A 964 129.75 -28.79 -31.69
N VAL A 965 128.94 -29.80 -31.97
CA VAL A 965 127.48 -29.82 -31.84
C VAL A 965 127.16 -29.91 -30.35
N VAL A 966 126.29 -29.03 -29.84
CA VAL A 966 125.35 -29.39 -28.76
C VAL A 966 123.99 -28.87 -29.17
N ALA A 967 123.14 -29.82 -29.53
CA ALA A 967 121.73 -29.63 -29.79
C ALA A 967 120.91 -29.89 -28.52
N ASN A 968 119.74 -29.26 -28.47
CA ASN A 968 118.49 -29.65 -27.82
C ASN A 968 118.50 -29.72 -26.27
N GLU A 969 117.42 -29.41 -25.57
CA GLU A 969 116.08 -30.01 -25.64
C GLU A 969 115.04 -29.04 -25.04
N SER A 970 113.93 -28.75 -25.73
CA SER A 970 112.67 -29.53 -25.82
C SER A 970 111.73 -29.28 -24.61
N TYR A 971 110.54 -28.74 -24.85
CA TYR A 971 109.24 -29.44 -24.85
C TYR A 971 108.48 -29.34 -23.51
N PHE A 972 107.30 -28.72 -23.49
CA PHE A 972 106.00 -29.40 -23.35
C PHE A 972 104.82 -28.44 -23.58
N GLU A 973 103.92 -28.90 -24.44
CA GLU A 973 102.56 -28.43 -24.74
C GLU A 973 101.57 -28.82 -23.64
N LYS A 974 100.46 -28.04 -23.53
CA LYS A 974 99.03 -28.43 -23.43
C LYS A 974 98.60 -29.37 -22.28
N ASP A 975 97.36 -29.39 -21.77
CA ASP A 975 96.04 -28.93 -22.20
C ASP A 975 95.09 -29.08 -20.97
N ASP A 976 93.89 -28.47 -21.07
CA ASP A 976 92.60 -28.87 -20.48
C ASP A 976 92.28 -28.69 -18.98
N ASN A 977 91.18 -27.95 -18.69
CA ASN A 977 89.88 -28.59 -18.42
C ASN A 977 88.74 -27.59 -18.14
N GLU A 978 87.55 -28.05 -18.55
CA GLU A 978 86.20 -27.53 -18.39
C GLU A 978 85.67 -27.48 -16.94
N ASN A 979 84.41 -27.02 -16.83
CA ASN A 979 83.41 -27.09 -15.73
C ASN A 979 83.32 -25.83 -14.83
N ASP A 980 82.16 -25.26 -14.49
CA ASP A 980 80.76 -25.62 -14.76
C ASP A 980 79.83 -24.47 -14.30
N ASN A 981 78.56 -24.59 -14.70
CA ASN A 981 77.32 -24.16 -14.03
C ASN A 981 76.81 -22.72 -14.06
N THR A 982 75.63 -22.66 -14.69
CA THR A 982 74.43 -21.85 -14.43
C THR A 982 73.99 -21.82 -12.95
N SER A 983 73.60 -20.65 -12.48
CA SER A 983 72.47 -20.36 -11.58
C SER A 983 72.02 -18.94 -11.85
#